data_AF-A0A9P5SWJ4-F1
#
_entry.id   AF-A0A9P5SWJ4-F1
#
_cell.length_a   1.000
_cell.length_b   1.000
_cell.length_c   1.000
_cell.angle_alpha   90.00
_cell.angle_beta   90.00
_cell.angle_gamma   90.00
#
_symmetry.space_group_name_H-M   'P 1'
#
loop_
_entity.id
_entity.type
_entity.pdbx_description
1 polymer ?
#
loop_
_entity_poly.entity_id
_entity_poly.type
_entity_poly.pdbx_seq_one_letter_code
_entity_poly.pdbx_strand_id
1 'polypeptide(L)'
;MELFQELANADIYQGIDYNRNADALENHLARKFGIVTPIYNILLLGPTQAGKSTFIESVKRYADPSYIINTARIGTGNESCTSEVRTEDVTTNLPIYRLYDLADGNREFDLSRIKDEKTFKKFLARDDDLSLQAEVEPNSAEVQFRIFDTPGLDDTNGNDIQNIAKVLSALSESNEIHLVLIMDSHHVPLIPSQKEAFRTYFNLFQRLRDLMTIVHTHVPNHHRFPGTNSRLDNKLKERSEFFNGIAGVEVPSKRIDCDLEEEDPAPLCLTRNAIREILEIAMLKTPVVISRSHVHKLPVMAAVDDFVRRRFEAKLDAVIKARDSRSKQNEADQLLDKIEETKREVHKWDQLLREHDTNELHQLYEKRYGEEITFIGWFQDLFGRANEVHKMEFPNQEFTIQNVNVGRQSIDVLEESGGQGHRFWKVQFKRQAFRPGYYHVVLNMTSSTKYHKEIAEWKPKLEASTKTLEDQKTEHIRLKVLAEMNMGDPSEDSEQLREKKSKYETILEILASDTLPVDLFLELANASVYQGTEVDRSADALEDHLAKKVPNGNHDPPPAWTPSETQRPDIKRTDTIPTYNVLLLGPTQSGKSSFLECCKQYADPSYKTNRSRIGDGNESHTKDVHVEVITTSLPIYKLYDLDDDNRLFDATRLKDERSFKKFLARDVDLELRSEEVPGSSLKRFQIFDTPGLNDTHGDDIENIASIFPALSKIDKLHLIILTDLHHVPWFQSQKSVFKTYFDLFEDFKGLMTVIHTHTPNYQRLPGINKIFDAKLAERSRIFSGIAGRDVPTKRIDCDVDETGPANLCMTRNAIREILEIATIKPPVTKGMSLVRKLPVMVAIDDILKKKYNKEMESVLKSCKSKSDKLACKIQKLESDIKEDEKFLQDHDTDELAPIFEKRFQEEMGFFGWFQDLFGRANNEHTMELPFQEFTIDEVSVASQSIEVKEEYGGQGFNFWEVRFKRHRYESGYYHIILKVSKSTKHHVEIVRRRLHLEDLRETLKEKWEKMRELKGITESGATDTPVKCCSCSFAQLLNKIIGYRKILDITRATTIPVDLFLEFSKAGVYRGRDTESQARALEEHLAR
;
A
#
# COMPACT_ATOMS: atom_id res chain seq x y z
N MET A 1 30.87 11.30 27.71
CA MET A 1 30.34 10.17 26.93
C MET A 1 28.83 10.10 27.06
N GLU A 2 28.27 9.69 28.20
CA GLU A 2 26.80 9.59 28.38
C GLU A 2 26.04 10.87 28.00
N LEU A 3 26.48 12.04 28.50
CA LEU A 3 25.92 13.33 28.10
C LEU A 3 25.95 13.58 26.59
N PHE A 4 27.02 13.15 25.90
CA PHE A 4 27.14 13.33 24.44
C PHE A 4 26.18 12.41 23.68
N GLN A 5 25.94 11.21 24.22
CA GLN A 5 25.04 10.21 23.64
C GLN A 5 23.56 10.59 23.89
N GLU A 6 23.24 11.18 25.04
CA GLU A 6 21.94 11.77 25.35
C GLU A 6 21.63 12.97 24.44
N LEU A 7 22.58 13.90 24.27
CA LEU A 7 22.44 15.04 23.36
C LEU A 7 22.33 14.61 21.88
N ALA A 8 22.98 13.51 21.49
CA ALA A 8 22.86 12.95 20.15
C ALA A 8 21.48 12.28 19.92
N ASN A 9 20.91 11.64 20.94
CA ASN A 9 19.58 11.04 20.88
C ASN A 9 18.45 12.09 20.92
N ALA A 10 18.69 13.27 21.51
CA ALA A 10 17.73 14.37 21.60
C ALA A 10 17.60 15.21 20.30
N ASP A 11 18.26 14.82 19.21
CA ASP A 11 18.31 15.52 17.91
C ASP A 11 18.76 16.98 17.94
N ILE A 12 19.35 17.44 19.05
CA ILE A 12 19.85 18.81 19.26
C ILE A 12 20.91 19.21 18.22
N TYR A 13 21.56 18.24 17.56
CA TYR A 13 22.56 18.47 16.51
C TYR A 13 22.09 18.13 15.08
N GLN A 14 20.83 17.73 14.86
CA GLN A 14 20.33 17.32 13.53
C GLN A 14 19.69 18.47 12.72
N GLY A 15 19.50 19.66 13.29
CA GLY A 15 18.96 20.84 12.59
C GLY A 15 20.03 21.69 11.89
N ILE A 16 19.70 22.31 10.76
CA ILE A 16 20.58 23.25 10.02
C ILE A 16 20.69 24.62 10.74
N ASP A 17 19.76 24.93 11.65
CA ASP A 17 19.71 26.18 12.42
C ASP A 17 20.57 26.09 13.69
N TYR A 18 21.79 26.58 13.60
CA TYR A 18 22.77 26.58 14.69
C TYR A 18 22.33 27.37 15.94
N ASN A 19 21.54 28.44 15.79
CA ASN A 19 21.12 29.25 16.93
C ASN A 19 20.05 28.51 17.74
N ARG A 20 19.04 27.95 17.05
CA ARG A 20 17.98 27.16 17.68
C ARG A 20 18.52 25.89 18.36
N ASN A 21 19.54 25.27 17.79
CA ASN A 21 20.24 24.14 18.39
C ASN A 21 21.03 24.55 19.64
N ALA A 22 21.63 25.75 19.67
CA ALA A 22 22.32 26.28 20.84
C ALA A 22 21.34 26.55 22.00
N ASP A 23 20.19 27.18 21.73
CA ASP A 23 19.15 27.41 22.74
C ASP A 23 18.61 26.08 23.30
N ALA A 24 18.39 25.08 22.45
CA ALA A 24 17.94 23.75 22.88
C ALA A 24 19.00 23.03 23.73
N LEU A 25 20.28 23.15 23.36
CA LEU A 25 21.43 22.61 24.10
C LEU A 25 21.57 23.29 25.48
N GLU A 26 21.51 24.62 25.54
CA GLU A 26 21.60 25.38 26.78
C GLU A 26 20.44 25.03 27.72
N ASN A 27 19.21 24.99 27.23
CA ASN A 27 18.05 24.56 28.02
C ASN A 27 18.17 23.12 28.52
N HIS A 28 18.64 22.17 27.69
CA HIS A 28 18.82 20.78 28.10
C HIS A 28 19.91 20.65 29.18
N LEU A 29 21.06 21.29 28.99
CA LEU A 29 22.15 21.30 29.97
C LEU A 29 21.71 21.99 31.27
N ALA A 30 21.01 23.12 31.18
CA ALA A 30 20.55 23.86 32.34
C ALA A 30 19.50 23.09 33.14
N ARG A 31 18.56 22.38 32.49
CA ARG A 31 17.65 21.45 33.18
C ARG A 31 18.43 20.32 33.86
N LYS A 32 19.38 19.69 33.16
CA LYS A 32 20.15 18.55 33.68
C LYS A 32 21.06 18.90 34.87
N PHE A 33 21.58 20.12 34.92
CA PHE A 33 22.40 20.62 36.03
C PHE A 33 21.59 21.40 37.09
N GLY A 34 20.26 21.46 36.99
CA GLY A 34 19.40 22.17 37.94
C GLY A 34 19.58 23.70 37.94
N ILE A 35 20.07 24.26 36.82
CA ILE A 35 20.32 25.69 36.62
C ILE A 35 19.04 26.40 36.13
N VAL A 36 18.14 25.70 35.44
CA VAL A 36 16.85 26.23 34.97
C VAL A 36 15.71 25.35 35.48
N THR A 37 14.78 25.99 36.19
CA THR A 37 13.49 25.43 36.62
C THR A 37 12.72 24.91 35.41
N PRO A 38 12.29 23.63 35.37
CA PRO A 38 11.54 23.10 34.23
C PRO A 38 10.15 23.73 34.16
N ILE A 39 9.71 24.09 32.95
CA ILE A 39 8.44 24.76 32.67
C ILE A 39 7.47 23.77 32.02
N TYR A 40 6.32 23.55 32.68
CA TYR A 40 5.25 22.67 32.23
C TYR A 40 4.03 23.47 31.79
N ASN A 41 3.75 23.44 30.49
CA ASN A 41 2.66 24.19 29.86
C ASN A 41 1.32 23.43 29.98
N ILE A 42 0.32 24.01 30.67
CA ILE A 42 -1.01 23.44 30.94
C ILE A 42 -2.09 24.31 30.30
N LEU A 43 -2.90 23.74 29.40
CA LEU A 43 -4.05 24.42 28.78
C LEU A 43 -5.35 24.11 29.53
N LEU A 44 -6.11 25.13 29.96
CA LEU A 44 -7.44 24.93 30.54
C LEU A 44 -8.53 25.13 29.48
N LEU A 45 -9.30 24.11 29.16
CA LEU A 45 -10.47 24.18 28.28
C LEU A 45 -11.76 23.92 29.07
N GLY A 46 -12.84 24.61 28.73
CA GLY A 46 -14.14 24.38 29.36
C GLY A 46 -15.10 25.55 29.18
N PRO A 47 -16.41 25.32 29.37
CA PRO A 47 -17.41 26.37 29.26
C PRO A 47 -17.17 27.53 30.24
N THR A 48 -17.94 28.60 30.04
CA THR A 48 -18.07 29.70 31.00
C THR A 48 -18.51 29.12 32.35
N GLN A 49 -17.94 29.63 33.44
CA GLN A 49 -18.20 29.13 34.82
C GLN A 49 -17.82 27.65 35.07
N ALA A 50 -16.98 27.03 34.24
CA ALA A 50 -16.41 25.71 34.54
C ALA A 50 -15.40 25.68 35.71
N GLY A 51 -15.14 26.82 36.36
CA GLY A 51 -14.16 26.94 37.46
C GLY A 51 -12.70 27.08 37.00
N LYS A 52 -12.44 27.50 35.74
CA LYS A 52 -11.08 27.62 35.17
C LYS A 52 -10.19 28.59 35.95
N SER A 53 -10.58 29.86 36.03
CA SER A 53 -9.84 30.89 36.76
C SER A 53 -9.83 30.62 38.28
N THR A 54 -10.90 30.05 38.82
CA THR A 54 -10.97 29.56 40.23
C THR A 54 -9.89 28.52 40.51
N PHE A 55 -9.72 27.53 39.63
CA PHE A 55 -8.67 26.51 39.73
C PHE A 55 -7.26 27.11 39.69
N ILE A 56 -7.00 28.12 38.85
CA ILE A 56 -5.70 28.81 38.83
C ILE A 56 -5.40 29.47 40.18
N GLU A 57 -6.38 30.17 40.76
CA GLU A 57 -6.19 30.80 42.08
C GLU A 57 -6.06 29.73 43.19
N SER A 58 -6.72 28.57 43.08
CA SER A 58 -6.46 27.40 43.94
C SER A 58 -5.04 26.84 43.76
N VAL A 59 -4.53 26.76 42.53
CA VAL A 59 -3.16 26.27 42.23
C VAL A 59 -2.10 27.22 42.82
N LYS A 60 -2.33 28.54 42.78
CA LYS A 60 -1.47 29.52 43.46
C LYS A 60 -1.51 29.36 44.98
N ARG A 61 -2.70 29.22 45.59
CA ARG A 61 -2.86 28.98 47.04
C ARG A 61 -2.42 27.58 47.50
N TYR A 62 -2.22 26.66 46.56
CA TYR A 62 -1.56 25.36 46.76
C TYR A 62 -0.02 25.53 46.77
N ALA A 63 0.52 26.28 45.82
CA ALA A 63 1.95 26.54 45.69
C ALA A 63 2.49 27.43 46.83
N ASP A 64 1.75 28.48 47.19
CA ASP A 64 2.02 29.38 48.30
C ASP A 64 0.77 29.52 49.18
N PRO A 65 0.73 28.89 50.37
CA PRO A 65 -0.37 29.04 51.32
C PRO A 65 -0.68 30.47 51.77
N SER A 66 0.27 31.40 51.64
CA SER A 66 0.10 32.82 51.98
C SER A 66 -0.46 33.67 50.84
N TYR A 67 -0.61 33.09 49.64
CA TYR A 67 -1.17 33.76 48.48
C TYR A 67 -2.61 34.26 48.72
N ILE A 68 -2.80 35.57 48.59
CA ILE A 68 -4.11 36.22 48.68
C ILE A 68 -4.82 36.09 47.32
N ILE A 69 -5.95 35.40 47.33
CA ILE A 69 -6.78 35.13 46.15
C ILE A 69 -7.24 36.44 45.50
N ASN A 70 -7.05 36.54 44.18
CA ASN A 70 -7.53 37.69 43.41
C ASN A 70 -8.97 37.46 42.94
N THR A 71 -9.93 37.79 43.81
CA THR A 71 -11.37 37.63 43.55
C THR A 71 -11.85 38.42 42.31
N ALA A 72 -11.17 39.49 41.91
CA ALA A 72 -11.52 40.26 40.70
C ALA A 72 -11.25 39.50 39.39
N ARG A 73 -10.54 38.36 39.44
CA ARG A 73 -10.34 37.44 38.30
C ARG A 73 -11.39 36.34 38.21
N ILE A 74 -12.27 36.23 39.19
CA ILE A 74 -13.24 35.15 39.32
C ILE A 74 -14.60 35.65 38.85
N GLY A 75 -15.22 34.88 37.94
CA GLY A 75 -16.54 35.21 37.40
C GLY A 75 -17.62 35.28 38.47
N THR A 76 -18.43 36.34 38.43
CA THR A 76 -19.58 36.58 39.33
C THR A 76 -20.78 35.65 39.08
N GLY A 77 -20.60 34.56 38.34
CA GLY A 77 -21.67 33.62 37.96
C GLY A 77 -22.61 34.11 36.84
N ASN A 78 -22.40 35.30 36.28
CA ASN A 78 -23.23 35.84 35.20
C ASN A 78 -22.45 36.22 33.93
N GLU A 79 -21.18 36.61 34.06
CA GLU A 79 -20.34 37.08 32.93
C GLU A 79 -19.02 36.31 32.86
N SER A 80 -18.46 36.23 31.65
CA SER A 80 -17.15 35.64 31.38
C SER A 80 -16.04 36.65 31.69
N CYS A 81 -15.22 36.39 32.71
CA CYS A 81 -14.10 37.26 33.07
C CYS A 81 -12.86 37.12 32.17
N THR A 82 -12.88 36.21 31.20
CA THR A 82 -11.74 35.82 30.35
C THR A 82 -12.16 35.87 28.88
N SER A 83 -12.03 37.04 28.23
CA SER A 83 -12.34 37.28 26.80
C SER A 83 -11.15 37.01 25.86
N GLU A 84 -9.97 36.85 26.44
CA GLU A 84 -8.68 36.60 25.80
C GLU A 84 -7.94 35.52 26.58
N VAL A 85 -7.03 34.80 25.94
CA VAL A 85 -6.24 33.77 26.62
C VAL A 85 -5.23 34.46 27.54
N ARG A 86 -5.23 34.09 28.82
CA ARG A 86 -4.28 34.60 29.82
C ARG A 86 -3.29 33.52 30.19
N THR A 87 -2.04 33.91 30.36
CA THR A 87 -0.96 33.03 30.77
C THR A 87 -0.53 33.37 32.19
N GLU A 88 -0.56 32.39 33.08
CA GLU A 88 -0.27 32.54 34.50
C GLU A 88 0.82 31.53 34.90
N ASP A 89 1.99 32.04 35.30
CA ASP A 89 3.11 31.21 35.74
C ASP A 89 3.03 31.00 37.26
N VAL A 90 3.04 29.73 37.69
CA VAL A 90 3.02 29.32 39.11
C VAL A 90 4.22 28.43 39.38
N THR A 91 5.00 28.75 40.41
CA THR A 91 6.22 28.00 40.77
C THR A 91 6.00 27.27 42.09
N THR A 92 6.38 25.99 42.17
CA THR A 92 6.15 25.15 43.36
C THR A 92 7.15 24.01 43.45
N ASN A 93 7.36 23.47 44.65
CA ASN A 93 8.12 22.27 44.94
C ASN A 93 7.23 21.03 45.20
N LEU A 94 5.96 21.10 44.77
CA LEU A 94 4.93 20.05 44.87
C LEU A 94 4.77 19.43 46.27
N PRO A 95 4.49 20.24 47.30
CA PRO A 95 4.31 19.74 48.66
C PRO A 95 3.12 18.78 48.76
N ILE A 96 3.27 17.73 49.55
CA ILE A 96 2.16 16.90 50.01
C ILE A 96 1.52 17.63 51.18
N TYR A 97 0.19 17.73 51.19
CA TYR A 97 -0.53 18.22 52.36
C TYR A 97 -0.99 17.04 53.21
N ARG A 98 -0.69 17.10 54.52
CA ARG A 98 -1.08 16.09 55.51
C ARG A 98 -1.87 16.74 56.63
N LEU A 99 -2.80 15.97 57.18
CA LEU A 99 -3.58 16.36 58.35
C LEU A 99 -2.94 15.80 59.62
N TYR A 100 -2.97 16.57 60.70
CA TYR A 100 -2.52 16.14 62.02
C TYR A 100 -3.60 16.40 63.05
N ASP A 101 -3.93 15.37 63.84
CA ASP A 101 -4.89 15.42 64.94
C ASP A 101 -4.17 15.97 66.18
N LEU A 102 -4.47 17.24 66.51
CA LEU A 102 -3.93 17.97 67.65
C LEU A 102 -4.36 17.32 68.98
N ALA A 103 -5.54 16.70 69.03
CA ALA A 103 -6.03 16.01 70.23
C ALA A 103 -5.35 14.65 70.45
N ASP A 104 -4.96 13.92 69.39
CA ASP A 104 -4.12 12.70 69.47
C ASP A 104 -2.60 13.02 69.48
N GLY A 105 -2.21 14.19 70.00
CA GLY A 105 -0.80 14.56 70.20
C GLY A 105 -0.06 14.96 68.93
N ASN A 106 -0.74 15.61 67.98
CA ASN A 106 -0.23 15.96 66.65
C ASN A 106 0.22 14.73 65.85
N ARG A 107 -0.62 13.68 65.85
CA ARG A 107 -0.42 12.47 65.04
C ARG A 107 -1.00 12.67 63.64
N GLU A 108 -0.30 12.19 62.62
CA GLU A 108 -0.81 12.19 61.25
C GLU A 108 -2.16 11.46 61.15
N PHE A 109 -3.15 12.15 60.59
CA PHE A 109 -4.48 11.61 60.33
C PHE A 109 -4.54 10.98 58.93
N ASP A 110 -4.74 9.67 58.92
CA ASP A 110 -4.88 8.86 57.73
C ASP A 110 -6.26 9.07 57.06
N LEU A 111 -6.26 9.84 55.96
CA LEU A 111 -7.44 10.13 55.13
C LEU A 111 -8.12 8.86 54.57
N SER A 112 -7.44 7.72 54.44
CA SER A 112 -8.05 6.47 53.94
C SER A 112 -9.07 5.88 54.91
N ARG A 113 -9.10 6.36 56.17
CA ARG A 113 -10.12 6.03 57.17
C ARG A 113 -11.50 6.61 56.82
N ILE A 114 -11.54 7.63 55.97
CA ILE A 114 -12.79 8.25 55.53
C ILE A 114 -13.41 7.39 54.42
N LYS A 115 -14.30 6.48 54.82
CA LYS A 115 -14.94 5.51 53.91
C LYS A 115 -16.31 5.95 53.39
N ASP A 116 -16.97 6.88 54.08
CA ASP A 116 -18.30 7.35 53.74
C ASP A 116 -18.56 8.80 54.21
N GLU A 117 -19.63 9.39 53.69
CA GLU A 117 -20.08 10.75 54.00
C GLU A 117 -20.35 10.96 55.49
N LYS A 118 -20.82 9.91 56.20
CA LYS A 118 -21.12 9.99 57.64
C LYS A 118 -19.83 10.08 58.46
N THR A 119 -18.78 9.39 58.02
CA THR A 119 -17.44 9.43 58.60
C THR A 119 -16.78 10.78 58.29
N PHE A 120 -16.93 11.30 57.06
CA PHE A 120 -16.48 12.65 56.71
C PHE A 120 -17.19 13.74 57.53
N LYS A 121 -18.52 13.68 57.68
CA LYS A 121 -19.28 14.65 58.50
C LYS A 121 -18.94 14.59 59.99
N LYS A 122 -18.66 13.39 60.53
CA LYS A 122 -18.13 13.24 61.90
C LYS A 122 -16.71 13.78 62.04
N PHE A 123 -15.94 13.78 60.95
CA PHE A 123 -14.59 14.30 60.91
C PHE A 123 -14.60 15.84 60.89
N LEU A 124 -15.40 16.47 60.01
CA LEU A 124 -15.62 17.93 60.01
C LEU A 124 -16.14 18.45 61.36
N ALA A 125 -16.90 17.64 62.10
CA ALA A 125 -17.33 17.98 63.46
C ALA A 125 -16.19 18.00 64.51
N ARG A 126 -14.93 17.79 64.10
CA ARG A 126 -13.70 17.89 64.91
C ARG A 126 -12.70 18.90 64.33
N ASP A 127 -13.14 19.85 63.51
CA ASP A 127 -12.22 20.73 62.78
C ASP A 127 -11.27 21.55 63.67
N ASP A 128 -11.73 21.98 64.86
CA ASP A 128 -10.90 22.63 65.88
C ASP A 128 -9.70 21.76 66.36
N ASP A 129 -9.79 20.43 66.24
CA ASP A 129 -8.72 19.48 66.63
C ASP A 129 -7.70 19.24 65.50
N LEU A 130 -7.82 19.86 64.33
CA LEU A 130 -7.08 19.47 63.13
C LEU A 130 -6.16 20.57 62.61
N SER A 131 -4.94 20.19 62.25
CA SER A 131 -4.01 21.08 61.54
C SER A 131 -3.59 20.53 60.19
N LEU A 132 -3.50 21.41 59.21
CA LEU A 132 -3.02 21.12 57.86
C LEU A 132 -1.56 21.56 57.74
N GLN A 133 -0.66 20.63 57.42
CA GLN A 133 0.76 20.92 57.25
C GLN A 133 1.22 20.53 55.84
N ALA A 134 2.06 21.38 55.25
CA ALA A 134 2.72 21.11 53.98
C ALA A 134 4.04 20.40 54.25
N GLU A 135 4.22 19.20 53.70
CA GLU A 135 5.47 18.46 53.73
C GLU A 135 6.11 18.50 52.34
N VAL A 136 7.33 19.01 52.30
CA VAL A 136 8.17 19.03 51.10
C VAL A 136 9.03 17.76 51.13
N GLU A 137 8.93 16.92 50.10
CA GLU A 137 9.80 15.74 50.01
C GLU A 137 11.28 16.18 49.97
N PRO A 138 12.18 15.58 50.75
CA PRO A 138 13.60 15.92 50.67
C PRO A 138 14.10 15.60 49.26
N ASN A 139 14.64 16.63 48.60
CA ASN A 139 15.05 16.69 47.19
C ASN A 139 13.93 16.92 46.15
N SER A 140 12.73 17.38 46.50
CA SER A 140 11.81 17.89 45.48
C SER A 140 12.38 19.17 44.86
N ALA A 141 12.63 19.12 43.54
CA ALA A 141 13.08 20.28 42.79
C ALA A 141 11.92 21.27 42.64
N GLU A 142 12.25 22.55 42.62
CA GLU A 142 11.30 23.58 42.21
C GLU A 142 10.95 23.39 40.72
N VAL A 143 9.67 23.51 40.39
CA VAL A 143 9.13 23.38 39.03
C VAL A 143 8.16 24.52 38.75
N GLN A 144 8.10 24.97 37.49
CA GLN A 144 7.22 26.05 37.05
C GLN A 144 6.10 25.47 36.19
N PHE A 145 4.86 25.85 36.46
CA PHE A 145 3.69 25.52 35.66
C PHE A 145 3.19 26.80 35.00
N ARG A 146 3.14 26.78 33.66
CA ARG A 146 2.60 27.86 32.85
C ARG A 146 1.18 27.50 32.42
N ILE A 147 0.19 28.16 33.00
CA ILE A 147 -1.22 27.80 32.85
C ILE A 147 -1.91 28.80 31.92
N PHE A 148 -2.53 28.29 30.85
CA PHE A 148 -3.29 29.07 29.87
C PHE A 148 -4.79 29.02 30.23
N ASP A 149 -5.32 30.11 30.80
CA ASP A 149 -6.76 30.31 31.00
C ASP A 149 -7.40 30.75 29.68
N THR A 150 -8.35 29.98 29.16
CA THR A 150 -9.03 30.31 27.89
C THR A 150 -10.40 30.95 28.12
N PRO A 151 -10.95 31.64 27.11
CA PRO A 151 -12.37 31.98 27.08
C PRO A 151 -13.29 30.75 27.26
N GLY A 152 -14.55 31.01 27.61
CA GLY A 152 -15.58 29.98 27.68
C GLY A 152 -15.84 29.35 26.32
N LEU A 153 -15.92 28.01 26.26
CA LEU A 153 -16.24 27.27 25.03
C LEU A 153 -17.65 27.55 24.47
N ASP A 154 -18.52 28.17 25.27
CA ASP A 154 -19.88 28.60 24.92
C ASP A 154 -20.01 30.12 24.71
N ASP A 155 -18.95 30.90 24.99
CA ASP A 155 -18.89 32.36 24.89
C ASP A 155 -18.51 32.84 23.47
N THR A 156 -18.81 32.02 22.45
CA THR A 156 -18.27 32.25 21.10
C THR A 156 -19.20 33.11 20.23
N ASN A 157 -20.51 33.11 20.48
CA ASN A 157 -21.50 33.77 19.61
C ASN A 157 -21.36 33.38 18.11
N GLY A 158 -20.82 32.19 17.81
CA GLY A 158 -20.50 31.73 16.45
C GLY A 158 -19.06 32.00 15.99
N ASN A 159 -18.24 32.71 16.78
CA ASN A 159 -16.83 33.00 16.50
C ASN A 159 -15.87 31.89 16.97
N ASP A 160 -16.27 30.61 16.84
CA ASP A 160 -15.46 29.48 17.31
C ASP A 160 -14.04 29.52 16.72
N ILE A 161 -13.92 29.82 15.43
CA ILE A 161 -12.64 30.01 14.71
C ILE A 161 -11.73 31.02 15.41
N GLN A 162 -12.26 32.19 15.81
CA GLN A 162 -11.47 33.25 16.44
C GLN A 162 -10.97 32.81 17.82
N ASN A 163 -11.82 32.12 18.60
CA ASN A 163 -11.42 31.64 19.92
C ASN A 163 -10.40 30.50 19.82
N ILE A 164 -10.55 29.58 18.86
CA ILE A 164 -9.55 28.55 18.54
C ILE A 164 -8.23 29.20 18.10
N ALA A 165 -8.27 30.25 17.28
CA ALA A 165 -7.08 30.98 16.83
C ALA A 165 -6.37 31.72 17.98
N LYS A 166 -7.11 32.38 18.87
CA LYS A 166 -6.55 32.98 20.10
C LYS A 166 -5.84 31.94 20.96
N VAL A 167 -6.45 30.76 21.15
CA VAL A 167 -5.82 29.63 21.86
C VAL A 167 -4.55 29.19 21.13
N LEU A 168 -4.63 28.87 19.84
CA LEU A 168 -3.47 28.42 19.05
C LEU A 168 -2.33 29.45 19.01
N SER A 169 -2.63 30.76 19.04
CA SER A 169 -1.62 31.81 19.10
C SER A 169 -0.88 31.79 20.44
N ALA A 170 -1.59 31.72 21.56
CA ALA A 170 -0.95 31.61 22.87
C ALA A 170 -0.16 30.29 23.02
N LEU A 171 -0.64 29.22 22.38
CA LEU A 171 0.04 27.93 22.35
C LEU A 171 1.30 27.93 21.46
N SER A 172 1.31 28.67 20.36
CA SER A 172 2.49 28.74 19.47
C SER A 172 3.66 29.47 20.14
N GLU A 173 3.39 30.50 20.94
CA GLU A 173 4.37 31.18 21.80
C GLU A 173 5.04 30.24 22.81
N SER A 174 4.32 29.22 23.29
CA SER A 174 4.83 28.24 24.25
C SER A 174 5.67 27.11 23.64
N ASN A 175 5.63 26.96 22.31
CA ASN A 175 6.13 25.83 21.51
C ASN A 175 5.63 24.42 21.86
N GLU A 176 5.32 24.12 23.12
CA GLU A 176 5.03 22.79 23.66
C GLU A 176 3.83 22.81 24.60
N ILE A 177 2.98 21.77 24.60
CA ILE A 177 1.95 21.56 25.62
C ILE A 177 2.12 20.21 26.30
N HIS A 178 2.00 20.20 27.63
CA HIS A 178 2.22 19.03 28.47
C HIS A 178 0.90 18.40 28.96
N LEU A 179 -0.11 19.24 29.26
CA LEU A 179 -1.40 18.80 29.78
C LEU A 179 -2.53 19.69 29.24
N VAL A 180 -3.67 19.08 28.92
CA VAL A 180 -4.91 19.77 28.57
C VAL A 180 -5.99 19.39 29.59
N LEU A 181 -6.40 20.34 30.42
CA LEU A 181 -7.43 20.13 31.44
C LEU A 181 -8.80 20.52 30.89
N ILE A 182 -9.70 19.53 30.81
CA ILE A 182 -11.10 19.73 30.44
C ILE A 182 -11.88 19.99 31.73
N MET A 183 -12.07 21.27 32.03
CA MET A 183 -12.77 21.76 33.21
C MET A 183 -14.29 21.61 32.98
N ASP A 184 -14.96 20.87 33.87
CA ASP A 184 -16.36 20.47 33.73
C ASP A 184 -17.12 20.64 35.06
N SER A 185 -17.94 21.69 35.18
CA SER A 185 -18.71 21.95 36.42
C SER A 185 -19.78 20.89 36.65
N HIS A 186 -19.71 20.15 37.76
CA HIS A 186 -20.66 19.07 38.01
C HIS A 186 -22.11 19.60 38.15
N HIS A 187 -22.30 20.87 38.54
CA HIS A 187 -23.61 21.52 38.63
C HIS A 187 -24.28 21.66 37.25
N VAL A 188 -23.58 22.26 36.29
CA VAL A 188 -24.13 22.63 34.96
C VAL A 188 -24.20 21.40 34.05
N PRO A 189 -25.38 21.00 33.53
CA PRO A 189 -25.48 19.88 32.59
C PRO A 189 -24.83 20.23 31.25
N LEU A 190 -24.11 19.26 30.63
CA LEU A 190 -23.52 19.44 29.30
C LEU A 190 -24.62 19.60 28.23
N ILE A 191 -24.86 20.85 27.82
CA ILE A 191 -25.83 21.18 26.77
C ILE A 191 -25.30 20.82 25.37
N PRO A 192 -26.16 20.65 24.35
CA PRO A 192 -25.72 20.21 23.02
C PRO A 192 -24.64 21.08 22.36
N SER A 193 -24.68 22.40 22.54
CA SER A 193 -23.64 23.31 22.03
C SER A 193 -22.28 23.07 22.67
N GLN A 194 -22.21 22.94 24.00
CA GLN A 194 -20.98 22.59 24.71
C GLN A 194 -20.45 21.22 24.26
N LYS A 195 -21.34 20.24 24.05
CA LYS A 195 -20.94 18.92 23.53
C LYS A 195 -20.32 19.00 22.14
N GLU A 196 -20.86 19.86 21.26
CA GLU A 196 -20.33 20.07 19.91
C GLU A 196 -19.03 20.88 19.90
N ALA A 197 -18.91 21.88 20.79
CA ALA A 197 -17.65 22.59 21.02
C ALA A 197 -16.56 21.61 21.49
N PHE A 198 -16.85 20.72 22.44
CA PHE A 198 -15.89 19.69 22.84
C PHE A 198 -15.51 18.77 21.67
N ARG A 199 -16.46 18.24 20.89
CA ARG A 199 -16.15 17.45 19.68
C ARG A 199 -15.23 18.20 18.73
N THR A 200 -15.51 19.48 18.53
CA THR A 200 -14.74 20.36 17.66
C THR A 200 -13.29 20.45 18.15
N TYR A 201 -13.04 20.76 19.42
CA TYR A 201 -11.68 20.81 20.00
C TYR A 201 -10.97 19.44 19.98
N PHE A 202 -11.67 18.33 20.26
CA PHE A 202 -11.10 16.97 20.18
C PHE A 202 -10.74 16.55 18.75
N ASN A 203 -11.45 17.06 17.73
CA ASN A 203 -11.18 16.78 16.32
C ASN A 203 -10.06 17.68 15.77
N LEU A 204 -10.05 18.96 16.14
CA LEU A 204 -8.97 19.90 15.83
C LEU A 204 -7.61 19.39 16.30
N PHE A 205 -7.56 18.88 17.54
CA PHE A 205 -6.31 18.57 18.24
C PHE A 205 -6.11 17.07 18.50
N GLN A 206 -6.14 16.26 17.44
CA GLN A 206 -5.95 14.80 17.57
C GLN A 206 -4.67 14.41 18.34
N ARG A 207 -3.57 15.15 18.15
CA ARG A 207 -2.30 14.91 18.87
C ARG A 207 -2.35 15.27 20.36
N LEU A 208 -3.26 16.16 20.79
CA LEU A 208 -3.39 16.53 22.20
C LEU A 208 -4.28 15.57 23.00
N ARG A 209 -4.98 14.62 22.36
CA ARG A 209 -5.90 13.67 23.03
C ARG A 209 -5.23 12.90 24.17
N ASP A 210 -4.00 12.43 23.96
CA ASP A 210 -3.23 11.70 24.96
C ASP A 210 -2.81 12.58 26.16
N LEU A 211 -2.87 13.91 26.00
CA LEU A 211 -2.60 14.91 27.04
C LEU A 211 -3.87 15.38 27.76
N MET A 212 -5.06 14.91 27.37
CA MET A 212 -6.31 15.39 27.97
C MET A 212 -6.57 14.74 29.33
N THR A 213 -7.11 15.51 30.27
CA THR A 213 -7.58 15.03 31.57
C THR A 213 -8.81 15.84 31.96
N ILE A 214 -9.89 15.17 32.35
CA ILE A 214 -11.14 15.79 32.76
C ILE A 214 -11.05 16.19 34.23
N VAL A 215 -11.42 17.41 34.56
CA VAL A 215 -11.44 17.93 35.93
C VAL A 215 -12.87 18.33 36.25
N HIS A 216 -13.56 17.47 36.98
CA HIS A 216 -14.92 17.74 37.44
C HIS A 216 -14.86 18.71 38.62
N THR A 217 -15.30 19.95 38.40
CA THR A 217 -15.22 21.05 39.37
C THR A 217 -16.48 21.19 40.23
N HIS A 218 -16.31 21.91 41.34
CA HIS A 218 -17.30 22.12 42.40
C HIS A 218 -17.77 20.81 43.07
N VAL A 219 -17.09 19.68 42.86
CA VAL A 219 -17.54 18.38 43.39
C VAL A 219 -17.32 18.40 44.90
N PRO A 220 -18.40 18.42 45.73
CA PRO A 220 -18.25 18.64 47.15
C PRO A 220 -17.31 17.61 47.78
N ASN A 221 -16.41 18.03 48.66
CA ASN A 221 -15.37 17.16 49.21
C ASN A 221 -15.91 15.83 49.80
N HIS A 222 -17.08 15.86 50.43
CA HIS A 222 -17.78 14.68 50.96
C HIS A 222 -18.28 13.68 49.90
N HIS A 223 -18.37 14.10 48.63
CA HIS A 223 -18.76 13.28 47.47
C HIS A 223 -17.56 12.79 46.63
N ARG A 224 -16.32 13.02 47.06
CA ARG A 224 -15.14 12.42 46.41
C ARG A 224 -14.99 10.93 46.73
N PHE A 225 -15.54 10.47 47.85
CA PHE A 225 -15.46 9.08 48.30
C PHE A 225 -16.47 8.19 47.55
N PRO A 226 -16.05 7.05 46.95
CA PRO A 226 -16.93 6.17 46.17
C PRO A 226 -18.17 5.70 46.94
N GLY A 227 -19.34 5.73 46.30
CA GLY A 227 -20.58 5.19 46.87
C GLY A 227 -21.30 6.10 47.87
N THR A 228 -20.79 7.32 48.12
CA THR A 228 -21.46 8.32 48.96
C THR A 228 -22.70 8.91 48.29
N ASN A 229 -22.66 9.13 46.97
CA ASN A 229 -23.79 9.68 46.22
C ASN A 229 -23.90 9.04 44.83
N SER A 230 -24.65 7.93 44.75
CA SER A 230 -24.86 7.17 43.51
C SER A 230 -25.45 8.00 42.36
N ARG A 231 -26.20 9.08 42.64
CA ARG A 231 -26.69 9.99 41.60
C ARG A 231 -25.58 10.85 41.01
N LEU A 232 -24.67 11.35 41.85
CA LEU A 232 -23.51 12.10 41.36
C LEU A 232 -22.52 11.18 40.64
N ASP A 233 -22.20 10.01 41.22
CA ASP A 233 -21.32 9.03 40.59
C ASP A 233 -21.84 8.62 39.19
N ASN A 234 -23.15 8.38 39.04
CA ASN A 234 -23.76 8.13 37.73
C ASN A 234 -23.62 9.33 36.78
N LYS A 235 -23.90 10.56 37.24
CA LYS A 235 -23.78 11.79 36.41
C LYS A 235 -22.33 12.02 35.95
N LEU A 236 -21.34 11.78 36.80
CA LEU A 236 -19.92 11.89 36.45
C LEU A 236 -19.50 10.77 35.48
N LYS A 237 -20.01 9.55 35.67
CA LYS A 237 -19.79 8.41 34.77
C LYS A 237 -20.35 8.68 33.37
N GLU A 238 -21.58 9.18 33.25
CA GLU A 238 -22.19 9.59 31.97
C GLU A 238 -21.34 10.64 31.22
N ARG A 239 -20.71 11.57 31.94
CA ARG A 239 -19.80 12.56 31.35
C ARG A 239 -18.47 11.96 30.93
N SER A 240 -17.89 11.09 31.76
CA SER A 240 -16.67 10.35 31.41
C SER A 240 -16.92 9.48 30.16
N GLU A 241 -18.05 8.79 30.07
CA GLU A 241 -18.47 8.02 28.90
C GLU A 241 -18.64 8.90 27.65
N PHE A 242 -19.21 10.11 27.79
CA PHE A 242 -19.31 11.09 26.70
C PHE A 242 -17.93 11.53 26.19
N PHE A 243 -17.01 11.92 27.07
CA PHE A 243 -15.66 12.34 26.68
C PHE A 243 -14.84 11.18 26.09
N ASN A 244 -14.90 9.99 26.70
CA ASN A 244 -14.25 8.79 26.19
C ASN A 244 -14.76 8.42 24.78
N GLY A 245 -16.07 8.55 24.55
CA GLY A 245 -16.69 8.31 23.23
C GLY A 245 -16.25 9.28 22.14
N ILE A 246 -15.79 10.49 22.49
CA ILE A 246 -15.23 11.47 21.53
C ILE A 246 -13.72 11.26 21.36
N ALA A 247 -13.01 10.99 22.45
CA ALA A 247 -11.57 10.75 22.43
C ALA A 247 -11.20 9.50 21.62
N GLY A 248 -12.04 8.45 21.70
CA GLY A 248 -11.74 7.09 21.24
C GLY A 248 -10.91 6.28 22.24
N VAL A 249 -10.53 6.89 23.36
CA VAL A 249 -9.71 6.32 24.44
C VAL A 249 -10.27 6.72 25.80
N GLU A 250 -9.87 6.02 26.87
CA GLU A 250 -10.21 6.39 28.23
C GLU A 250 -9.44 7.64 28.66
N VAL A 251 -10.16 8.75 28.88
CA VAL A 251 -9.59 10.01 29.33
C VAL A 251 -9.56 10.01 30.87
N PRO A 252 -8.40 10.21 31.52
CA PRO A 252 -8.31 10.30 32.97
C PRO A 252 -9.25 11.38 33.51
N SER A 253 -9.93 11.11 34.63
CA SER A 253 -10.77 12.10 35.31
C SER A 253 -10.36 12.31 36.76
N LYS A 254 -10.45 13.57 37.21
CA LYS A 254 -10.19 14.02 38.58
C LYS A 254 -11.41 14.77 39.10
N ARG A 255 -11.63 14.70 40.41
CA ARG A 255 -12.71 15.41 41.12
C ARG A 255 -12.08 16.46 42.01
N ILE A 256 -12.48 17.71 41.87
CA ILE A 256 -11.96 18.81 42.67
C ILE A 256 -13.08 19.74 43.15
N ASP A 257 -12.93 20.16 44.39
CA ASP A 257 -13.70 21.20 45.02
C ASP A 257 -12.82 22.44 45.06
N CYS A 258 -13.01 23.36 44.12
CA CYS A 258 -12.26 24.62 44.06
C CYS A 258 -12.95 25.70 44.89
N ASP A 259 -13.57 25.34 46.01
CA ASP A 259 -14.03 26.34 46.96
C ASP A 259 -12.81 27.09 47.52
N LEU A 260 -12.92 28.41 47.51
CA LEU A 260 -11.86 29.35 47.85
C LEU A 260 -12.10 30.01 49.21
N GLU A 261 -13.34 29.96 49.70
CA GLU A 261 -13.73 30.38 51.06
C GLU A 261 -13.58 29.24 52.06
N GLU A 262 -13.27 28.03 51.58
CA GLU A 262 -12.97 26.86 52.42
C GLU A 262 -11.76 27.12 53.33
N GLU A 263 -12.01 27.09 54.64
CA GLU A 263 -10.99 27.18 55.69
C GLU A 263 -10.79 25.84 56.42
N ASP A 264 -11.75 24.90 56.30
CA ASP A 264 -11.73 23.60 56.96
C ASP A 264 -10.48 22.77 56.53
N PRO A 265 -9.61 22.31 57.46
CA PRO A 265 -8.34 21.69 57.13
C PRO A 265 -8.42 20.48 56.19
N ALA A 266 -9.44 19.61 56.32
CA ALA A 266 -9.53 18.40 55.50
C ALA A 266 -10.06 18.61 54.09
N PRO A 267 -11.15 19.36 53.87
CA PRO A 267 -11.50 19.90 52.57
C PRO A 267 -10.30 20.53 51.84
N LEU A 268 -9.56 21.42 52.51
CA LEU A 268 -8.34 22.03 51.97
C LEU A 268 -7.27 20.98 51.61
N CYS A 269 -7.04 19.99 52.49
CA CYS A 269 -6.09 18.90 52.24
C CYS A 269 -6.44 18.10 50.97
N LEU A 270 -7.72 17.71 50.84
CA LEU A 270 -8.22 16.96 49.68
C LEU A 270 -8.12 17.78 48.38
N THR A 271 -8.44 19.07 48.42
CA THR A 271 -8.27 19.96 47.25
C THR A 271 -6.81 20.14 46.88
N ARG A 272 -5.94 20.42 47.85
CA ARG A 272 -4.50 20.63 47.61
C ARG A 272 -3.80 19.38 47.08
N ASN A 273 -4.10 18.20 47.62
CA ASN A 273 -3.53 16.95 47.09
C ASN A 273 -4.10 16.59 45.70
N ALA A 274 -5.38 16.88 45.41
CA ALA A 274 -5.90 16.73 44.05
C ALA A 274 -5.24 17.69 43.04
N ILE A 275 -4.87 18.91 43.47
CA ILE A 275 -4.05 19.82 42.65
C ILE A 275 -2.67 19.22 42.41
N ARG A 276 -1.98 18.72 43.45
CA ARG A 276 -0.69 18.02 43.31
C ARG A 276 -0.77 16.91 42.26
N GLU A 277 -1.74 16.01 42.37
CA GLU A 277 -1.95 14.92 41.41
C GLU A 277 -2.17 15.41 39.97
N ILE A 278 -2.86 16.55 39.78
CA ILE A 278 -3.08 17.15 38.46
C ILE A 278 -1.77 17.74 37.90
N LEU A 279 -0.98 18.41 38.73
CA LEU A 279 0.32 18.98 38.34
C LEU A 279 1.36 17.89 38.06
N GLU A 280 1.36 16.80 38.83
CA GLU A 280 2.17 15.60 38.59
C GLU A 280 1.83 14.95 37.24
N ILE A 281 0.55 14.90 36.84
CA ILE A 281 0.17 14.43 35.50
C ILE A 281 0.84 15.28 34.41
N ALA A 282 0.93 16.61 34.58
CA ALA A 282 1.62 17.46 33.61
C ALA A 282 3.13 17.15 33.51
N MET A 283 3.76 16.72 34.60
CA MET A 283 5.17 16.31 34.60
C MET A 283 5.43 14.94 33.98
N LEU A 284 4.45 14.03 34.05
CA LEU A 284 4.55 12.66 33.55
C LEU A 284 4.19 12.52 32.06
N LYS A 285 3.51 13.51 31.48
CA LYS A 285 3.07 13.49 30.07
C LYS A 285 4.16 14.01 29.14
N THR A 286 4.40 13.30 28.03
CA THR A 286 5.30 13.75 26.97
C THR A 286 4.73 14.99 26.28
N PRO A 287 5.47 16.11 26.17
CA PRO A 287 4.95 17.31 25.52
C PRO A 287 4.68 17.11 24.03
N VAL A 288 3.65 17.80 23.52
CA VAL A 288 3.36 17.91 22.09
C VAL A 288 3.84 19.27 21.58
N VAL A 289 4.74 19.24 20.61
CA VAL A 289 5.25 20.45 19.93
C VAL A 289 4.16 21.04 19.02
N ILE A 290 3.68 22.24 19.39
CA ILE A 290 2.59 22.96 18.71
C ILE A 290 3.05 23.42 17.32
N SER A 291 4.26 23.95 17.18
CA SER A 291 4.79 24.43 15.88
C SER A 291 4.96 23.33 14.82
N ARG A 292 4.89 22.05 15.20
CA ARG A 292 4.93 20.88 14.31
C ARG A 292 3.59 20.13 14.26
N SER A 293 2.56 20.71 14.87
CA SER A 293 1.21 20.13 14.87
C SER A 293 0.42 20.61 13.66
N HIS A 294 -0.52 19.78 13.24
CA HIS A 294 -1.48 20.09 12.21
C HIS A 294 -2.87 20.12 12.86
N VAL A 295 -3.70 21.06 12.42
CA VAL A 295 -5.04 21.32 12.91
C VAL A 295 -6.02 20.83 11.86
N HIS A 296 -7.00 20.01 12.24
CA HIS A 296 -8.04 19.59 11.30
C HIS A 296 -8.90 20.78 10.89
N LYS A 297 -9.29 20.85 9.62
CA LYS A 297 -10.19 21.90 9.14
C LYS A 297 -11.56 21.74 9.79
N LEU A 298 -12.15 22.87 10.18
CA LEU A 298 -13.54 22.89 10.65
C LEU A 298 -14.51 22.62 9.49
N PRO A 299 -15.72 22.11 9.74
CA PRO A 299 -16.72 21.88 8.69
C PRO A 299 -17.02 23.13 7.84
N VAL A 300 -17.02 24.31 8.47
CA VAL A 300 -17.19 25.60 7.77
C VAL A 300 -15.99 25.94 6.86
N MET A 301 -14.77 25.58 7.26
CA MET A 301 -13.58 25.76 6.44
C MET A 301 -13.60 24.82 5.24
N ALA A 302 -13.91 23.53 5.47
CA ALA A 302 -14.06 22.54 4.40
C ALA A 302 -15.15 22.96 3.38
N ALA A 303 -16.26 23.56 3.82
CA ALA A 303 -17.31 24.05 2.93
C ALA A 303 -16.88 25.25 2.06
N VAL A 304 -16.11 26.19 2.63
CA VAL A 304 -15.52 27.31 1.87
C VAL A 304 -14.43 26.80 0.93
N ASP A 305 -13.59 25.86 1.38
CA ASP A 305 -12.53 25.27 0.58
C ASP A 305 -13.08 24.50 -0.61
N ASP A 306 -14.14 23.71 -0.44
CA ASP A 306 -14.86 23.01 -1.52
C ASP A 306 -15.38 23.96 -2.60
N PHE A 307 -15.77 25.17 -2.20
CA PHE A 307 -16.26 26.20 -3.10
C PHE A 307 -15.11 26.91 -3.84
N VAL A 308 -14.06 27.29 -3.12
CA VAL A 308 -12.84 27.90 -3.68
C VAL A 308 -12.10 26.93 -4.61
N ARG A 309 -12.03 25.64 -4.25
CA ARG A 309 -11.42 24.57 -5.05
C ARG A 309 -12.04 24.52 -6.45
N ARG A 310 -13.38 24.57 -6.57
CA ARG A 310 -14.08 24.59 -7.88
C ARG A 310 -13.72 25.81 -8.74
N ARG A 311 -13.47 26.97 -8.12
CA ARG A 311 -13.02 28.17 -8.85
C ARG A 311 -11.58 28.02 -9.35
N PHE A 312 -10.67 27.50 -8.51
CA PHE A 312 -9.30 27.23 -8.92
C PHE A 312 -9.18 26.09 -9.94
N GLU A 313 -9.99 25.04 -9.82
CA GLU A 313 -10.15 23.98 -10.84
C GLU A 313 -10.55 24.60 -12.18
N ALA A 314 -11.58 25.47 -12.22
CA ALA A 314 -11.99 26.16 -13.45
C ALA A 314 -10.91 27.08 -14.03
N LYS A 315 -10.11 27.76 -13.18
CA LYS A 315 -8.96 28.58 -13.60
C LYS A 315 -7.80 27.72 -14.14
N LEU A 316 -7.51 26.59 -13.51
CA LEU A 316 -6.52 25.62 -13.96
C LEU A 316 -6.93 25.02 -15.31
N ASP A 317 -8.20 24.64 -15.47
CA ASP A 317 -8.81 24.20 -16.72
C ASP A 317 -8.66 25.23 -17.85
N ALA A 318 -8.82 26.52 -17.54
CA ALA A 318 -8.62 27.61 -18.50
C ALA A 318 -7.14 27.76 -18.90
N VAL A 319 -6.20 27.65 -17.95
CA VAL A 319 -4.75 27.65 -18.22
C VAL A 319 -4.34 26.44 -19.08
N ILE A 320 -4.90 25.25 -18.82
CA ILE A 320 -4.67 24.04 -19.61
C ILE A 320 -5.22 24.24 -21.04
N LYS A 321 -6.48 24.69 -21.20
CA LYS A 321 -7.08 24.95 -22.53
C LYS A 321 -6.33 26.03 -23.33
N ALA A 322 -5.79 27.05 -22.67
CA ALA A 322 -4.94 28.06 -23.30
C ALA A 322 -3.61 27.47 -23.79
N ARG A 323 -2.99 26.58 -23.00
CA ARG A 323 -1.79 25.83 -23.41
C ARG A 323 -2.07 24.89 -24.58
N ASP A 324 -3.15 24.12 -24.52
CA ASP A 324 -3.54 23.17 -25.58
C ASP A 324 -3.85 23.89 -26.91
N SER A 325 -4.34 25.12 -26.84
CA SER A 325 -4.57 25.96 -28.02
C SER A 325 -3.28 26.32 -28.75
N ARG A 326 -2.13 26.44 -28.05
CA ARG A 326 -0.80 26.61 -28.68
C ARG A 326 -0.27 25.31 -29.31
N SER A 327 -0.74 24.13 -28.90
CA SER A 327 -0.35 22.85 -29.52
C SER A 327 -0.72 22.78 -31.01
N LYS A 328 -1.80 23.45 -31.41
CA LYS A 328 -2.28 23.52 -32.80
C LYS A 328 -1.35 24.30 -33.73
N GLN A 329 -0.48 25.15 -33.18
CA GLN A 329 0.53 25.84 -33.97
C GLN A 329 1.70 24.91 -34.31
N ASN A 330 2.14 24.08 -33.35
CA ASN A 330 3.09 23.00 -33.62
C ASN A 330 2.54 21.98 -34.64
N GLU A 331 1.22 21.73 -34.64
CA GLU A 331 0.57 20.90 -35.67
C GLU A 331 0.63 21.54 -37.07
N ALA A 332 0.49 22.87 -37.17
CA ALA A 332 0.62 23.59 -38.44
C ALA A 332 2.07 23.55 -38.97
N ASP A 333 3.06 23.74 -38.09
CA ASP A 333 4.49 23.70 -38.45
C ASP A 333 4.92 22.28 -38.88
N GLN A 334 4.43 21.22 -38.20
CA GLN A 334 4.65 19.83 -38.63
C GLN A 334 3.99 19.49 -39.98
N LEU A 335 2.93 20.20 -40.37
CA LEU A 335 2.29 20.03 -41.68
C LEU A 335 3.11 20.72 -42.79
N LEU A 336 3.84 21.79 -42.46
CA LEU A 336 4.79 22.49 -43.33
C LEU A 336 5.95 21.58 -43.77
N ASP A 337 6.53 20.83 -42.85
CA ASP A 337 7.61 19.86 -43.15
C ASP A 337 7.13 18.75 -44.11
N LYS A 338 5.92 18.22 -43.88
CA LYS A 338 5.27 17.22 -44.75
C LYS A 338 5.00 17.76 -46.16
N ILE A 339 4.60 19.03 -46.27
CA ILE A 339 4.43 19.72 -47.57
C ILE A 339 5.77 19.79 -48.34
N GLU A 340 6.90 20.07 -47.67
CA GLU A 340 8.22 20.09 -48.32
C GLU A 340 8.75 18.69 -48.67
N GLU A 341 8.35 17.65 -47.96
CA GLU A 341 8.61 16.26 -48.34
C GLU A 341 7.81 15.86 -49.58
N THR A 342 6.48 16.06 -49.59
CA THR A 342 5.63 15.72 -50.74
C THR A 342 5.99 16.54 -51.99
N LYS A 343 6.43 17.81 -51.86
CA LYS A 343 7.01 18.58 -52.99
C LYS A 343 8.22 17.89 -53.62
N ARG A 344 9.13 17.33 -52.81
CA ARG A 344 10.33 16.64 -53.29
C ARG A 344 9.97 15.34 -54.03
N GLU A 345 8.95 14.62 -53.57
CA GLU A 345 8.43 13.45 -54.30
C GLU A 345 7.80 13.81 -55.65
N VAL A 346 6.93 14.83 -55.69
CA VAL A 346 6.33 15.32 -56.94
C VAL A 346 7.41 15.70 -57.94
N HIS A 347 8.43 16.45 -57.50
CA HIS A 347 9.54 16.84 -58.37
C HIS A 347 10.34 15.65 -58.89
N LYS A 348 10.62 14.65 -58.04
CA LYS A 348 11.31 13.40 -58.42
C LYS A 348 10.55 12.62 -59.50
N TRP A 349 9.23 12.44 -59.35
CA TRP A 349 8.43 11.68 -60.32
C TRP A 349 8.27 12.44 -61.64
N ASP A 350 8.10 13.78 -61.60
CA ASP A 350 8.08 14.63 -62.80
C ASP A 350 9.43 14.58 -63.56
N GLN A 351 10.56 14.66 -62.84
CA GLN A 351 11.89 14.53 -63.44
C GLN A 351 12.10 13.17 -64.12
N LEU A 352 11.80 12.07 -63.44
CA LEU A 352 11.94 10.71 -64.00
C LEU A 352 11.08 10.51 -65.25
N LEU A 353 9.87 11.07 -65.28
CA LEU A 353 9.01 11.04 -66.47
C LEU A 353 9.58 11.87 -67.62
N ARG A 354 10.13 13.06 -67.36
CA ARG A 354 10.77 13.91 -68.39
C ARG A 354 12.04 13.28 -68.98
N GLU A 355 12.81 12.55 -68.19
CA GLU A 355 14.05 11.89 -68.63
C GLU A 355 13.78 10.62 -69.46
N HIS A 356 12.73 9.86 -69.13
CA HIS A 356 12.48 8.55 -69.74
C HIS A 356 11.32 8.49 -70.74
N ASP A 357 10.28 9.34 -70.62
CA ASP A 357 9.14 9.37 -71.56
C ASP A 357 9.45 10.23 -72.80
N THR A 358 10.57 9.92 -73.46
CA THR A 358 11.09 10.67 -74.62
C THR A 358 11.14 9.80 -75.88
N ASN A 359 11.12 10.46 -77.04
CA ASN A 359 11.25 9.80 -78.35
C ASN A 359 12.72 9.60 -78.79
N GLU A 360 13.69 9.72 -77.88
CA GLU A 360 15.11 9.52 -78.20
C GLU A 360 15.40 8.04 -78.52
N LEU A 361 16.15 7.80 -79.59
CA LEU A 361 16.48 6.45 -80.06
C LEU A 361 17.68 5.88 -79.31
N HIS A 362 17.46 4.80 -78.56
CA HIS A 362 18.51 3.97 -78.00
C HIS A 362 18.87 2.82 -78.94
N GLN A 363 20.17 2.64 -79.14
CA GLN A 363 20.74 1.50 -79.86
C GLN A 363 20.67 0.24 -78.99
N LEU A 364 20.02 -0.79 -79.50
CA LEU A 364 19.83 -2.09 -78.85
C LEU A 364 20.84 -3.15 -79.31
N TYR A 365 21.33 -3.03 -80.54
CA TYR A 365 22.21 -4.04 -81.13
C TYR A 365 23.06 -3.44 -82.25
N GLU A 366 24.31 -3.86 -82.32
CA GLU A 366 25.22 -3.56 -83.43
C GLU A 366 25.93 -4.84 -83.87
N LYS A 367 25.96 -5.12 -85.19
CA LYS A 367 26.85 -6.17 -85.70
C LYS A 367 27.43 -5.81 -87.06
N ARG A 368 28.75 -5.94 -87.16
CA ARG A 368 29.55 -5.77 -88.38
C ARG A 368 30.04 -7.13 -88.86
N TYR A 369 29.92 -7.40 -90.15
CA TYR A 369 30.40 -8.62 -90.81
C TYR A 369 31.56 -8.24 -91.72
N GLY A 370 32.73 -8.84 -91.47
CA GLY A 370 33.97 -8.57 -92.19
C GLY A 370 34.61 -9.84 -92.75
N GLU A 371 35.04 -9.71 -94.00
CA GLU A 371 35.94 -10.58 -94.78
C GLU A 371 35.47 -11.98 -95.24
N GLU A 372 35.94 -12.30 -96.44
CA GLU A 372 35.83 -13.52 -97.27
C GLU A 372 34.71 -14.56 -97.02
N ILE A 373 33.45 -14.14 -97.13
CA ILE A 373 32.40 -15.06 -97.58
C ILE A 373 32.56 -15.25 -99.10
N THR A 374 33.04 -16.40 -99.55
CA THR A 374 33.05 -16.79 -100.98
C THR A 374 31.67 -17.28 -101.41
N PHE A 375 30.97 -16.46 -102.20
CA PHE A 375 29.59 -16.73 -102.65
C PHE A 375 29.53 -17.63 -103.90
N ILE A 376 28.67 -18.65 -103.86
CA ILE A 376 28.25 -19.45 -105.03
C ILE A 376 26.72 -19.34 -105.13
N GLY A 377 26.21 -18.30 -105.80
CA GLY A 377 24.77 -18.05 -105.99
C GLY A 377 24.41 -16.59 -106.25
N TRP A 378 23.21 -16.35 -106.79
CA TRP A 378 22.67 -15.00 -107.07
C TRP A 378 21.97 -14.35 -105.86
N PHE A 379 21.58 -15.16 -104.87
CA PHE A 379 20.93 -14.74 -103.63
C PHE A 379 21.61 -15.43 -102.46
N GLN A 380 21.73 -14.75 -101.32
CA GLN A 380 22.05 -15.39 -100.05
C GLN A 380 21.18 -14.77 -98.95
N ASP A 381 20.62 -15.64 -98.12
CA ASP A 381 19.84 -15.27 -96.95
C ASP A 381 20.79 -15.15 -95.75
N LEU A 382 20.80 -14.00 -95.09
CA LEU A 382 21.57 -13.76 -93.86
C LEU A 382 20.64 -13.87 -92.66
N PHE A 383 20.99 -14.76 -91.73
CA PHE A 383 20.24 -15.03 -90.51
C PHE A 383 20.91 -14.35 -89.31
N GLY A 384 20.25 -13.33 -88.76
CA GLY A 384 20.63 -12.70 -87.50
C GLY A 384 19.88 -13.31 -86.33
N ARG A 385 20.58 -13.61 -85.22
CA ARG A 385 19.95 -13.92 -83.92
C ARG A 385 20.37 -12.86 -82.91
N ALA A 386 19.43 -12.00 -82.53
CA ALA A 386 19.63 -11.01 -81.48
C ALA A 386 19.27 -11.64 -80.12
N ASN A 387 20.27 -12.12 -79.39
CA ASN A 387 20.04 -12.86 -78.13
C ASN A 387 19.60 -11.96 -76.95
N GLU A 388 19.81 -10.64 -77.03
CA GLU A 388 19.55 -9.72 -75.90
C GLU A 388 18.11 -9.21 -75.81
N VAL A 389 17.23 -9.55 -76.77
CA VAL A 389 15.79 -9.22 -76.71
C VAL A 389 15.05 -10.05 -75.64
N HIS A 390 15.75 -10.98 -74.96
CA HIS A 390 15.23 -11.93 -73.97
C HIS A 390 14.53 -11.34 -72.73
N LYS A 391 14.44 -10.01 -72.57
CA LYS A 391 13.74 -9.35 -71.46
C LYS A 391 12.54 -8.48 -71.87
N MET A 392 12.17 -8.42 -73.15
CA MET A 392 11.09 -7.53 -73.63
C MET A 392 9.81 -8.32 -73.93
N GLU A 393 8.83 -8.24 -73.02
CA GLU A 393 7.53 -8.94 -73.09
C GLU A 393 6.50 -8.24 -74.00
N PHE A 394 6.87 -7.85 -75.23
CA PHE A 394 5.95 -7.14 -76.14
C PHE A 394 5.88 -7.79 -77.54
N PRO A 395 4.80 -8.54 -77.84
CA PRO A 395 4.69 -9.27 -79.12
C PRO A 395 4.64 -8.38 -80.38
N ASN A 396 4.13 -7.15 -80.30
CA ASN A 396 3.59 -6.41 -81.47
C ASN A 396 4.22 -5.04 -81.76
N GLN A 397 5.38 -4.67 -81.18
CA GLN A 397 6.04 -3.39 -81.53
C GLN A 397 6.88 -3.51 -82.80
N GLU A 398 6.87 -2.44 -83.61
CA GLU A 398 7.65 -2.28 -84.85
C GLU A 398 9.09 -1.86 -84.52
N PHE A 399 10.08 -2.62 -84.99
CA PHE A 399 11.49 -2.24 -84.91
C PHE A 399 11.91 -1.51 -86.19
N THR A 400 12.51 -0.33 -86.08
CA THR A 400 13.04 0.39 -87.24
C THR A 400 14.49 -0.03 -87.52
N ILE A 401 14.71 -0.89 -88.51
CA ILE A 401 16.05 -1.26 -88.97
C ILE A 401 16.62 -0.10 -89.80
N GLN A 402 17.52 0.70 -89.24
CA GLN A 402 18.11 1.83 -89.95
C GLN A 402 19.46 1.49 -90.60
N ASN A 403 19.40 1.42 -91.94
CA ASN A 403 20.44 1.73 -92.92
C ASN A 403 21.79 0.98 -92.84
N VAL A 404 21.94 -0.03 -93.70
CA VAL A 404 23.21 -0.72 -93.97
C VAL A 404 23.93 0.02 -95.11
N ASN A 405 25.04 0.71 -94.82
CA ASN A 405 25.73 1.53 -95.82
C ASN A 405 26.64 0.68 -96.74
N VAL A 406 26.04 0.09 -97.80
CA VAL A 406 26.76 -0.56 -98.91
C VAL A 406 26.22 -0.04 -100.24
N GLY A 407 27.12 0.37 -101.14
CA GLY A 407 26.74 1.01 -102.39
C GLY A 407 25.81 0.18 -103.28
N ARG A 408 24.63 0.74 -103.60
CA ARG A 408 23.69 0.28 -104.63
C ARG A 408 23.27 -1.20 -104.55
N GLN A 409 22.75 -1.64 -103.41
CA GLN A 409 21.96 -2.88 -103.31
C GLN A 409 20.66 -2.62 -102.56
N SER A 410 19.56 -3.20 -103.03
CA SER A 410 18.27 -3.20 -102.32
C SER A 410 18.25 -4.34 -101.32
N ILE A 411 17.76 -4.06 -100.13
CA ILE A 411 17.59 -5.04 -99.05
C ILE A 411 16.11 -5.32 -98.91
N ASP A 412 15.71 -6.56 -99.17
CA ASP A 412 14.35 -7.03 -98.93
C ASP A 412 14.36 -7.83 -97.61
N VAL A 413 13.66 -7.33 -96.58
CA VAL A 413 13.37 -8.13 -95.36
C VAL A 413 12.27 -9.11 -95.75
N LEU A 414 12.61 -10.41 -95.80
CA LEU A 414 11.70 -11.41 -96.36
C LEU A 414 10.74 -12.01 -95.33
N GLU A 415 11.21 -12.23 -94.11
CA GLU A 415 10.44 -12.84 -93.04
C GLU A 415 10.94 -12.34 -91.68
N GLU A 416 10.01 -11.89 -90.85
CA GLU A 416 10.17 -11.82 -89.41
C GLU A 416 9.37 -12.99 -88.82
N SER A 417 10.05 -13.94 -88.18
CA SER A 417 9.41 -15.13 -87.59
C SER A 417 9.95 -15.39 -86.19
N GLY A 418 9.08 -15.80 -85.28
CA GLY A 418 9.46 -15.92 -83.88
C GLY A 418 8.29 -16.25 -82.96
N GLY A 419 8.48 -17.24 -82.09
CA GLY A 419 7.63 -17.47 -80.93
C GLY A 419 8.06 -16.60 -79.74
N GLN A 420 7.33 -16.69 -78.62
CA GLN A 420 7.67 -16.00 -77.38
C GLN A 420 9.15 -16.22 -77.00
N GLY A 421 9.89 -15.12 -76.85
CA GLY A 421 11.29 -15.11 -76.41
C GLY A 421 12.36 -15.00 -77.52
N HIS A 422 12.03 -15.21 -78.79
CA HIS A 422 12.99 -15.06 -79.91
C HIS A 422 12.33 -14.52 -81.18
N ARG A 423 12.71 -13.31 -81.61
CA ARG A 423 12.46 -12.85 -82.99
C ARG A 423 13.67 -13.15 -83.87
N PHE A 424 13.44 -13.91 -84.95
CA PHE A 424 14.39 -14.12 -86.04
C PHE A 424 14.03 -13.19 -87.19
N TRP A 425 15.03 -12.54 -87.75
CA TRP A 425 14.87 -11.64 -88.89
C TRP A 425 15.69 -12.18 -90.05
N LYS A 426 15.00 -12.46 -91.15
CA LYS A 426 15.58 -12.99 -92.38
C LYS A 426 15.69 -11.88 -93.40
N VAL A 427 16.93 -11.52 -93.75
CA VAL A 427 17.22 -10.44 -94.68
C VAL A 427 17.87 -11.02 -95.93
N GLN A 428 17.29 -10.75 -97.11
CA GLN A 428 17.85 -11.18 -98.38
C GLN A 428 18.50 -10.01 -99.12
N PHE A 429 19.73 -10.25 -99.57
CA PHE A 429 20.53 -9.27 -100.29
C PHE A 429 20.53 -9.59 -101.79
N LYS A 430 20.02 -8.67 -102.62
CA LYS A 430 20.11 -8.77 -104.10
C LYS A 430 21.43 -8.21 -104.59
N ARG A 431 22.33 -9.09 -105.03
CA ARG A 431 23.67 -8.72 -105.51
C ARG A 431 23.62 -8.26 -106.98
N GLN A 432 24.08 -7.05 -107.27
CA GLN A 432 24.22 -6.56 -108.66
C GLN A 432 25.61 -6.76 -109.28
N ALA A 433 26.67 -7.07 -108.51
CA ALA A 433 28.01 -7.33 -109.05
C ALA A 433 28.92 -8.16 -108.11
N PHE A 434 29.89 -8.88 -108.69
CA PHE A 434 30.90 -9.67 -107.99
C PHE A 434 32.00 -8.81 -107.34
N ARG A 435 31.69 -8.13 -106.22
CA ARG A 435 32.70 -7.56 -105.30
C ARG A 435 32.44 -8.01 -103.85
N PRO A 436 33.47 -8.12 -102.99
CA PRO A 436 33.28 -8.24 -101.55
C PRO A 436 32.56 -7.01 -101.00
N GLY A 437 31.76 -7.19 -99.96
CA GLY A 437 31.02 -6.10 -99.29
C GLY A 437 30.96 -6.36 -97.79
N TYR A 438 31.12 -5.30 -97.01
CA TYR A 438 30.98 -5.31 -95.56
C TYR A 438 29.54 -4.98 -95.19
N TYR A 439 28.95 -5.71 -94.26
CA TYR A 439 27.59 -5.44 -93.78
C TYR A 439 27.61 -4.95 -92.33
N HIS A 440 26.86 -3.89 -92.04
CA HIS A 440 26.71 -3.32 -90.72
C HIS A 440 25.23 -3.14 -90.41
N VAL A 441 24.71 -3.82 -89.38
CA VAL A 441 23.31 -3.71 -88.95
C VAL A 441 23.24 -3.10 -87.55
N VAL A 442 22.35 -2.13 -87.41
CA VAL A 442 22.00 -1.46 -86.16
C VAL A 442 20.50 -1.62 -85.90
N LEU A 443 20.11 -1.96 -84.67
CA LEU A 443 18.72 -1.97 -84.21
C LEU A 443 18.51 -0.89 -83.14
N ASN A 444 17.46 -0.08 -83.28
CA ASN A 444 17.13 1.03 -82.37
C ASN A 444 15.68 0.92 -81.83
N MET A 445 15.41 1.49 -80.66
CA MET A 445 14.04 1.73 -80.13
C MET A 445 13.97 3.07 -79.36
N THR A 446 12.79 3.66 -79.13
CA THR A 446 12.70 4.90 -78.32
C THR A 446 12.81 4.64 -76.81
N SER A 447 13.26 5.64 -76.04
CA SER A 447 13.28 5.63 -74.57
C SER A 447 11.90 5.33 -73.98
N SER A 448 10.85 6.01 -74.47
CA SER A 448 9.46 5.78 -74.08
C SER A 448 8.97 4.34 -74.30
N THR A 449 9.50 3.66 -75.32
CA THR A 449 9.23 2.23 -75.58
C THR A 449 10.03 1.34 -74.63
N LYS A 450 11.31 1.67 -74.41
CA LYS A 450 12.24 0.91 -73.57
C LYS A 450 11.84 0.89 -72.09
N TYR A 451 11.34 2.01 -71.57
CA TYR A 451 10.94 2.21 -70.16
C TYR A 451 9.41 2.25 -69.97
N HIS A 452 8.65 1.67 -70.91
CA HIS A 452 7.19 1.80 -70.95
C HIS A 452 6.50 1.34 -69.66
N LYS A 453 7.03 0.29 -69.01
CA LYS A 453 6.48 -0.27 -67.77
C LYS A 453 6.73 0.68 -66.59
N GLU A 454 7.95 1.18 -66.46
CA GLU A 454 8.36 2.14 -65.44
C GLU A 454 7.57 3.44 -65.56
N ILE A 455 7.40 3.97 -66.78
CA ILE A 455 6.57 5.16 -67.07
C ILE A 455 5.11 4.94 -66.66
N ALA A 456 4.55 3.76 -66.94
CA ALA A 456 3.18 3.39 -66.53
C ALA A 456 3.03 3.27 -65.00
N GLU A 457 4.09 2.90 -64.28
CA GLU A 457 4.12 2.88 -62.80
C GLU A 457 4.37 4.25 -62.17
N TRP A 458 5.06 5.17 -62.85
CA TRP A 458 5.39 6.51 -62.32
C TRP A 458 4.28 7.54 -62.52
N LYS A 459 3.51 7.49 -63.62
CA LYS A 459 2.40 8.44 -63.88
C LYS A 459 1.35 8.47 -62.75
N PRO A 460 0.82 7.33 -62.26
CA PRO A 460 -0.13 7.32 -61.14
C PRO A 460 0.47 7.83 -59.83
N LYS A 461 1.79 7.64 -59.61
CA LYS A 461 2.50 8.12 -58.41
C LYS A 461 2.63 9.65 -58.44
N LEU A 462 2.96 10.24 -59.58
CA LEU A 462 2.99 11.70 -59.75
C LEU A 462 1.62 12.32 -59.49
N GLU A 463 0.54 11.75 -60.06
CA GLU A 463 -0.83 12.23 -59.85
C GLU A 463 -1.26 12.14 -58.37
N ALA A 464 -0.95 11.03 -57.69
CA ALA A 464 -1.27 10.83 -56.27
C ALA A 464 -0.52 11.80 -55.35
N SER A 465 0.81 11.95 -55.52
CA SER A 465 1.60 12.90 -54.71
C SER A 465 1.21 14.36 -55.00
N THR A 466 0.84 14.70 -56.24
CA THR A 466 0.38 16.06 -56.60
C THR A 466 -0.92 16.41 -55.89
N LYS A 467 -1.91 15.49 -55.89
CA LYS A 467 -3.17 15.69 -55.18
C LYS A 467 -2.96 15.82 -53.66
N THR A 468 -2.13 14.94 -53.08
CA THR A 468 -1.80 14.98 -51.65
C THR A 468 -1.19 16.33 -51.24
N LEU A 469 -0.35 16.91 -52.09
CA LEU A 469 0.26 18.23 -51.87
C LEU A 469 -0.77 19.38 -51.89
N GLU A 470 -1.85 19.29 -52.68
CA GLU A 470 -2.94 20.28 -52.70
C GLU A 470 -3.83 20.18 -51.44
N ASP A 471 -4.17 18.96 -51.03
CA ASP A 471 -4.93 18.69 -49.81
C ASP A 471 -4.18 19.20 -48.56
N GLN A 472 -2.88 18.89 -48.44
CA GLN A 472 -2.02 19.36 -47.34
C GLN A 472 -1.90 20.89 -47.28
N LYS A 473 -1.67 21.57 -48.42
CA LYS A 473 -1.61 23.05 -48.48
C LYS A 473 -2.92 23.69 -47.99
N THR A 474 -4.05 23.09 -48.33
CA THR A 474 -5.37 23.58 -47.94
C THR A 474 -5.57 23.47 -46.43
N GLU A 475 -5.20 22.34 -45.82
CA GLU A 475 -5.30 22.16 -44.37
C GLU A 475 -4.28 23.01 -43.60
N HIS A 476 -3.07 23.21 -44.13
CA HIS A 476 -2.09 24.14 -43.53
C HIS A 476 -2.65 25.57 -43.46
N ILE A 477 -3.30 26.06 -44.53
CA ILE A 477 -3.96 27.37 -44.52
C ILE A 477 -5.07 27.41 -43.47
N ARG A 478 -5.85 26.33 -43.32
CA ARG A 478 -6.93 26.24 -42.31
C ARG A 478 -6.38 26.31 -40.88
N LEU A 479 -5.35 25.52 -40.57
CA LEU A 479 -4.70 25.52 -39.25
C LEU A 479 -4.01 26.85 -38.94
N LYS A 480 -3.33 27.44 -39.94
CA LYS A 480 -2.69 28.75 -39.80
C LYS A 480 -3.68 29.87 -39.51
N VAL A 481 -4.82 29.92 -40.22
CA VAL A 481 -5.89 30.89 -39.92
C VAL A 481 -6.46 30.69 -38.51
N LEU A 482 -6.63 29.43 -38.06
CA LEU A 482 -7.07 29.14 -36.69
C LEU A 482 -6.04 29.54 -35.61
N ALA A 483 -4.75 29.52 -35.91
CA ALA A 483 -3.70 30.02 -35.01
C ALA A 483 -3.63 31.56 -35.00
N GLU A 484 -3.66 32.19 -36.18
CA GLU A 484 -3.60 33.66 -36.34
C GLU A 484 -4.82 34.37 -35.71
N MET A 485 -5.99 33.73 -35.68
CA MET A 485 -7.17 34.27 -34.98
C MET A 485 -7.09 34.21 -33.44
N ASN A 486 -6.05 33.61 -32.85
CA ASN A 486 -5.92 33.36 -31.40
C ASN A 486 -4.65 33.94 -30.74
N MET A 487 -3.79 34.64 -31.46
CA MET A 487 -2.46 35.04 -30.96
C MET A 487 -2.36 36.50 -30.50
N GLY A 488 -2.24 36.69 -29.18
CA GLY A 488 -1.50 37.81 -28.58
C GLY A 488 0.01 37.51 -28.52
N ASP A 489 0.80 38.43 -27.97
CA ASP A 489 2.28 38.37 -27.99
C ASP A 489 2.83 37.05 -27.40
N PRO A 490 3.65 36.25 -28.13
CA PRO A 490 3.90 34.86 -27.73
C PRO A 490 4.89 34.68 -26.56
N SER A 491 5.81 35.64 -26.35
CA SER A 491 7.08 35.38 -25.64
C SER A 491 7.00 35.49 -24.11
N GLU A 492 6.27 36.45 -23.57
CA GLU A 492 6.18 36.72 -22.12
C GLU A 492 5.22 35.77 -21.37
N ASP A 493 4.40 35.04 -22.12
CA ASP A 493 3.17 34.42 -21.63
C ASP A 493 3.34 32.94 -21.19
N SER A 494 4.33 32.22 -21.75
CA SER A 494 4.48 30.77 -21.54
C SER A 494 5.02 30.40 -20.15
N GLU A 495 5.96 31.19 -19.64
CA GLU A 495 6.51 31.05 -18.29
C GLU A 495 5.47 31.47 -17.25
N GLN A 496 4.75 32.57 -17.50
CA GLN A 496 3.59 32.98 -16.69
C GLN A 496 2.50 31.90 -16.62
N LEU A 497 2.19 31.20 -17.71
CA LEU A 497 1.21 30.10 -17.70
C LEU A 497 1.71 28.90 -16.89
N ARG A 498 3.00 28.58 -16.94
CA ARG A 498 3.62 27.52 -16.11
C ARG A 498 3.61 27.89 -14.63
N GLU A 499 3.93 29.13 -14.30
CA GLU A 499 3.89 29.66 -12.94
C GLU A 499 2.46 29.69 -12.38
N LYS A 500 1.50 30.23 -13.15
CA LYS A 500 0.07 30.20 -12.81
C LYS A 500 -0.42 28.77 -12.57
N LYS A 501 -0.01 27.80 -13.42
CA LYS A 501 -0.34 26.38 -13.21
C LYS A 501 0.19 25.86 -11.88
N SER A 502 1.49 26.00 -11.62
CA SER A 502 2.13 25.52 -10.38
C SER A 502 1.49 26.14 -9.14
N LYS A 503 1.21 27.45 -9.19
CA LYS A 503 0.55 28.20 -8.12
C LYS A 503 -0.86 27.69 -7.84
N TYR A 504 -1.65 27.40 -8.87
CA TYR A 504 -2.98 26.82 -8.71
C TYR A 504 -2.93 25.38 -8.20
N GLU A 505 -1.96 24.56 -8.62
CA GLU A 505 -1.79 23.20 -8.11
C GLU A 505 -1.47 23.20 -6.61
N THR A 506 -0.52 24.01 -6.13
CA THR A 506 -0.23 24.16 -4.69
C THR A 506 -1.44 24.69 -3.90
N ILE A 507 -2.22 25.62 -4.46
CA ILE A 507 -3.46 26.10 -3.83
C ILE A 507 -4.49 24.97 -3.72
N LEU A 508 -4.68 24.17 -4.77
CA LEU A 508 -5.59 23.03 -4.76
C LEU A 508 -5.16 21.94 -3.75
N GLU A 509 -3.86 21.70 -3.58
CA GLU A 509 -3.32 20.81 -2.54
C GLU A 509 -3.65 21.31 -1.12
N ILE A 510 -3.43 22.61 -0.85
CA ILE A 510 -3.78 23.23 0.45
C ILE A 510 -5.29 23.11 0.71
N LEU A 511 -6.13 23.34 -0.30
CA LEU A 511 -7.60 23.24 -0.19
C LEU A 511 -8.06 21.78 -0.03
N ALA A 512 -7.41 20.81 -0.67
CA ALA A 512 -7.76 19.39 -0.62
C ALA A 512 -7.31 18.68 0.67
N SER A 513 -6.31 19.20 1.39
CA SER A 513 -5.89 18.64 2.69
C SER A 513 -6.98 18.83 3.75
N ASP A 514 -7.33 17.78 4.50
CA ASP A 514 -8.20 17.86 5.69
C ASP A 514 -7.55 18.57 6.89
N THR A 515 -6.25 18.88 6.81
CA THR A 515 -5.47 19.51 7.89
C THR A 515 -4.64 20.69 7.40
N LEU A 516 -4.35 21.63 8.31
CA LEU A 516 -3.48 22.78 8.07
C LEU A 516 -2.37 22.82 9.11
N PRO A 517 -1.13 23.20 8.76
CA PRO A 517 -0.12 23.61 9.75
C PRO A 517 -0.67 24.74 10.65
N VAL A 518 -0.32 24.74 11.93
CA VAL A 518 -0.83 25.73 12.91
C VAL A 518 -0.63 27.17 12.42
N ASP A 519 0.54 27.50 11.87
CA ASP A 519 0.85 28.85 11.40
C ASP A 519 -0.07 29.31 10.25
N LEU A 520 -0.37 28.41 9.31
CA LEU A 520 -1.28 28.67 8.20
C LEU A 520 -2.74 28.75 8.67
N PHE A 521 -3.13 27.91 9.63
CA PHE A 521 -4.45 28.01 10.27
C PHE A 521 -4.62 29.37 10.96
N LEU A 522 -3.63 29.80 11.75
CA LEU A 522 -3.65 31.09 12.44
C LEU A 522 -3.73 32.25 11.46
N GLU A 523 -2.94 32.22 10.39
CA GLU A 523 -2.97 33.25 9.36
C GLU A 523 -4.36 33.36 8.71
N LEU A 524 -4.95 32.25 8.25
CA LEU A 524 -6.26 32.24 7.61
C LEU A 524 -7.40 32.62 8.57
N ALA A 525 -7.31 32.22 9.84
CA ALA A 525 -8.28 32.59 10.87
C ALA A 525 -8.22 34.09 11.22
N ASN A 526 -7.02 34.66 11.33
CA ASN A 526 -6.78 36.07 11.62
C ASN A 526 -7.11 36.99 10.43
N ALA A 527 -6.92 36.50 9.21
CA ALA A 527 -7.36 37.18 8.00
C ALA A 527 -8.91 37.22 7.84
N SER A 528 -9.65 36.67 8.80
CA SER A 528 -11.13 36.58 8.83
C SER A 528 -11.75 35.87 7.62
N VAL A 529 -10.94 35.09 6.91
CA VAL A 529 -11.30 34.46 5.63
C VAL A 529 -12.48 33.51 5.74
N TYR A 530 -12.62 32.82 6.89
CA TYR A 530 -13.71 31.88 7.14
C TYR A 530 -14.84 32.44 8.03
N GLN A 531 -14.90 33.76 8.24
CA GLN A 531 -15.85 34.39 9.18
C GLN A 531 -17.09 34.99 8.51
N GLY A 532 -17.20 34.93 7.18
CA GLY A 532 -18.37 35.43 6.45
C GLY A 532 -19.58 34.50 6.55
N THR A 533 -20.76 35.05 6.86
CA THR A 533 -22.05 34.35 6.72
C THR A 533 -22.40 34.01 5.27
N GLU A 534 -21.75 34.67 4.31
CA GLU A 534 -21.85 34.40 2.87
C GLU A 534 -20.56 33.71 2.41
N VAL A 535 -20.69 32.44 1.99
CA VAL A 535 -19.57 31.60 1.51
C VAL A 535 -18.80 32.28 0.37
N ASP A 536 -19.48 33.02 -0.51
CA ASP A 536 -18.86 33.75 -1.62
C ASP A 536 -17.81 34.79 -1.16
N ARG A 537 -18.09 35.59 -0.13
CA ARG A 537 -17.13 36.61 0.35
C ARG A 537 -15.93 35.97 1.06
N SER A 538 -16.20 34.91 1.83
CA SER A 538 -15.18 34.09 2.46
C SER A 538 -14.26 33.46 1.40
N ALA A 539 -14.85 32.99 0.29
CA ALA A 539 -14.13 32.43 -0.84
C ALA A 539 -13.27 33.46 -1.59
N ASP A 540 -13.83 34.64 -1.88
CA ASP A 540 -13.08 35.75 -2.49
C ASP A 540 -11.86 36.12 -1.63
N ALA A 541 -12.04 36.22 -0.30
CA ALA A 541 -10.95 36.52 0.63
C ALA A 541 -9.88 35.42 0.72
N LEU A 542 -10.28 34.14 0.69
CA LEU A 542 -9.34 33.00 0.68
C LEU A 542 -8.51 32.99 -0.60
N GLU A 543 -9.18 33.19 -1.73
CA GLU A 543 -8.59 33.26 -3.07
C GLU A 543 -7.55 34.39 -3.17
N ASP A 544 -7.90 35.59 -2.70
CA ASP A 544 -7.02 36.76 -2.65
C ASP A 544 -5.81 36.55 -1.70
N HIS A 545 -6.02 35.85 -0.58
CA HIS A 545 -4.99 35.61 0.42
C HIS A 545 -3.98 34.55 -0.06
N LEU A 546 -4.46 33.39 -0.49
CA LEU A 546 -3.61 32.32 -1.03
C LEU A 546 -2.85 32.78 -2.28
N ALA A 547 -3.46 33.60 -3.14
CA ALA A 547 -2.79 34.18 -4.30
C ALA A 547 -1.65 35.16 -3.95
N LYS A 548 -1.66 35.78 -2.77
CA LYS A 548 -0.58 36.65 -2.27
C LYS A 548 0.52 35.86 -1.56
N LYS A 549 0.16 34.75 -0.87
CA LYS A 549 1.06 34.01 0.02
C LYS A 549 1.85 32.87 -0.64
N VAL A 550 1.30 32.18 -1.65
CA VAL A 550 2.06 31.16 -2.40
C VAL A 550 3.11 31.90 -3.26
N PRO A 551 4.42 31.73 -2.98
CA PRO A 551 5.46 32.49 -3.67
C PRO A 551 5.50 32.15 -5.16
N ASN A 552 5.74 33.18 -5.97
CA ASN A 552 6.11 33.00 -7.37
C ASN A 552 7.41 32.19 -7.46
N GLY A 553 7.41 31.14 -8.28
CA GLY A 553 8.10 29.88 -7.95
C GLY A 553 9.63 29.94 -7.93
N ASN A 554 10.23 29.52 -6.81
CA ASN A 554 11.65 29.12 -6.74
C ASN A 554 12.03 28.29 -5.49
N HIS A 555 11.06 27.63 -4.85
CA HIS A 555 11.34 26.68 -3.77
C HIS A 555 11.11 25.25 -4.26
N ASP A 556 12.01 24.35 -3.86
CA ASP A 556 11.85 22.92 -4.02
C ASP A 556 10.51 22.46 -3.42
N PRO A 557 9.85 21.45 -4.00
CA PRO A 557 8.62 20.91 -3.42
C PRO A 557 8.87 20.51 -1.95
N PRO A 558 7.90 20.74 -1.05
CA PRO A 558 8.06 20.36 0.35
C PRO A 558 8.45 18.87 0.43
N PRO A 559 9.48 18.51 1.22
CA PRO A 559 10.08 17.19 1.15
C PRO A 559 9.04 16.11 1.37
N ALA A 560 8.95 15.18 0.41
CA ALA A 560 7.96 14.10 0.44
C ALA A 560 8.04 13.36 1.78
N TRP A 561 6.96 13.45 2.55
CA TRP A 561 6.96 13.07 3.96
C TRP A 561 7.14 11.56 4.11
N THR A 562 8.32 11.15 4.55
CA THR A 562 8.57 9.80 5.06
C THR A 562 8.39 9.83 6.58
N PRO A 563 7.60 8.93 7.18
CA PRO A 563 7.48 8.86 8.63
C PRO A 563 8.84 8.45 9.22
N SER A 564 9.49 9.36 9.95
CA SER A 564 10.74 9.08 10.65
C SER A 564 10.47 8.20 11.88
N GLU A 565 10.33 6.90 11.65
CA GLU A 565 10.07 5.91 12.69
C GLU A 565 11.37 5.48 13.39
N THR A 566 11.87 6.29 14.33
CA THR A 566 12.73 5.83 15.44
C THR A 566 12.97 6.93 16.47
N GLN A 567 12.37 6.78 17.65
CA GLN A 567 13.03 6.78 18.97
C GLN A 567 11.96 6.84 20.07
N ARG A 568 12.04 5.92 21.04
CA ARG A 568 11.27 5.98 22.30
C ARG A 568 12.22 6.40 23.42
N PRO A 569 12.01 7.53 24.10
CA PRO A 569 12.68 7.78 25.37
C PRO A 569 12.05 6.93 26.47
N ASP A 570 12.87 6.42 27.40
CA ASP A 570 12.42 5.70 28.59
C ASP A 570 11.73 6.67 29.56
N ILE A 571 10.39 6.66 29.56
CA ILE A 571 9.56 7.50 30.45
C ILE A 571 8.57 6.60 31.22
N LYS A 572 8.46 6.86 32.53
CA LYS A 572 7.61 6.10 33.47
C LYS A 572 6.13 6.36 33.17
N ARG A 573 5.36 5.29 32.98
CA ARG A 573 3.96 5.33 32.51
C ARG A 573 2.96 5.59 33.63
N THR A 574 1.89 6.31 33.32
CA THR A 574 0.60 6.25 34.05
C THR A 574 -0.27 5.10 33.53
N ASP A 575 -1.05 4.46 34.39
CA ASP A 575 -1.55 3.08 34.26
C ASP A 575 -2.69 2.78 33.27
N THR A 576 -2.68 3.33 32.05
CA THR A 576 -3.48 2.74 30.96
C THR A 576 -2.87 1.40 30.57
N ILE A 577 -3.49 0.29 30.97
CA ILE A 577 -3.02 -1.07 30.67
C ILE A 577 -2.88 -1.23 29.14
N PRO A 578 -1.66 -1.39 28.59
CA PRO A 578 -1.43 -1.45 27.14
C PRO A 578 -2.19 -2.62 26.52
N THR A 579 -2.91 -2.34 25.44
CA THR A 579 -3.80 -3.30 24.77
C THR A 579 -3.18 -3.83 23.48
N TYR A 580 -3.09 -5.16 23.36
CA TYR A 580 -2.48 -5.89 22.26
C TYR A 580 -3.51 -6.78 21.57
N ASN A 581 -3.71 -6.56 20.27
CA ASN A 581 -4.70 -7.30 19.48
C ASN A 581 -4.04 -8.49 18.77
N VAL A 582 -4.56 -9.68 18.98
CA VAL A 582 -3.99 -10.96 18.54
C VAL A 582 -5.04 -11.74 17.74
N LEU A 583 -4.75 -12.05 16.47
CA LEU A 583 -5.64 -12.83 15.62
C LEU A 583 -5.27 -14.32 15.67
N LEU A 584 -6.21 -15.20 16.01
CA LEU A 584 -5.98 -16.64 16.19
C LEU A 584 -6.61 -17.42 15.02
N LEU A 585 -5.76 -17.88 14.11
CA LEU A 585 -6.12 -18.57 12.86
C LEU A 585 -5.64 -20.02 12.88
N GLY A 586 -6.35 -20.89 12.14
CA GLY A 586 -5.95 -22.29 11.99
C GLY A 586 -7.13 -23.17 11.56
N PRO A 587 -6.88 -24.39 11.07
CA PRO A 587 -7.95 -25.26 10.62
C PRO A 587 -8.89 -25.69 11.75
N THR A 588 -10.04 -26.27 11.41
CA THR A 588 -10.95 -26.92 12.37
C THR A 588 -10.17 -27.93 13.22
N GLN A 589 -10.53 -28.03 14.50
CA GLN A 589 -9.87 -28.86 15.53
C GLN A 589 -8.39 -28.54 15.82
N SER A 590 -7.78 -27.48 15.27
CA SER A 590 -6.36 -27.14 15.52
C SER A 590 -6.00 -26.67 16.94
N GLY A 591 -6.88 -26.86 17.93
CA GLY A 591 -6.63 -26.46 19.31
C GLY A 591 -6.77 -24.95 19.58
N LYS A 592 -7.37 -24.15 18.68
CA LYS A 592 -7.58 -22.69 18.87
C LYS A 592 -8.29 -22.37 20.19
N SER A 593 -9.50 -22.89 20.36
CA SER A 593 -10.31 -22.61 21.55
C SER A 593 -9.69 -23.22 22.80
N SER A 594 -9.03 -24.37 22.71
CA SER A 594 -8.25 -24.94 23.82
C SER A 594 -7.08 -24.04 24.23
N PHE A 595 -6.30 -23.52 23.25
CA PHE A 595 -5.24 -22.55 23.48
C PHE A 595 -5.76 -21.27 24.15
N LEU A 596 -6.93 -20.78 23.72
CA LEU A 596 -7.59 -19.61 24.28
C LEU A 596 -8.01 -19.82 25.74
N GLU A 597 -8.59 -20.98 26.07
CA GLU A 597 -8.95 -21.33 27.44
C GLU A 597 -7.71 -21.54 28.32
N CYS A 598 -6.62 -22.13 27.80
CA CYS A 598 -5.33 -22.15 28.49
C CYS A 598 -4.76 -20.74 28.72
N CYS A 599 -4.95 -19.80 27.79
CA CYS A 599 -4.53 -18.39 27.97
C CYS A 599 -5.30 -17.70 29.11
N LYS A 600 -6.58 -18.05 29.30
CA LYS A 600 -7.37 -17.58 30.45
C LYS A 600 -6.87 -18.20 31.75
N GLN A 601 -6.66 -19.51 31.81
CA GLN A 601 -6.05 -20.21 32.96
C GLN A 601 -4.61 -19.75 33.29
N TYR A 602 -3.89 -19.19 32.32
CA TYR A 602 -2.56 -18.60 32.51
C TYR A 602 -2.63 -17.21 33.17
N ALA A 603 -3.60 -16.40 32.76
CA ALA A 603 -3.82 -15.06 33.30
C ALA A 603 -4.54 -15.07 34.65
N ASP A 604 -5.48 -15.98 34.84
CA ASP A 604 -6.20 -16.24 36.08
C ASP A 604 -6.20 -17.76 36.36
N PRO A 605 -5.30 -18.24 37.25
CA PRO A 605 -5.26 -19.64 37.67
C PRO A 605 -6.55 -20.18 38.32
N SER A 606 -7.48 -19.31 38.74
CA SER A 606 -8.79 -19.72 39.29
C SER A 606 -9.86 -19.92 38.22
N TYR A 607 -9.58 -19.51 36.98
CA TYR A 607 -10.49 -19.64 35.85
C TYR A 607 -10.82 -21.11 35.54
N LYS A 608 -12.13 -21.43 35.55
CA LYS A 608 -12.64 -22.74 35.17
C LYS A 608 -12.90 -22.79 33.67
N THR A 609 -12.22 -23.70 32.98
CA THR A 609 -12.36 -23.97 31.54
C THR A 609 -13.82 -24.11 31.13
N ASN A 610 -14.26 -23.30 30.18
CA ASN A 610 -15.59 -23.41 29.60
C ASN A 610 -15.60 -24.46 28.49
N ARG A 611 -15.78 -25.73 28.89
CA ARG A 611 -15.81 -26.89 27.97
C ARG A 611 -16.83 -26.77 26.83
N SER A 612 -17.88 -25.95 26.92
CA SER A 612 -18.83 -25.79 25.80
C SER A 612 -18.25 -25.03 24.60
N ARG A 613 -17.10 -24.36 24.78
CA ARG A 613 -16.35 -23.67 23.71
C ARG A 613 -15.25 -24.52 23.09
N ILE A 614 -14.88 -25.62 23.73
CA ILE A 614 -13.89 -26.56 23.22
C ILE A 614 -14.66 -27.62 22.43
N GLY A 615 -14.34 -27.75 21.14
CA GLY A 615 -15.01 -28.71 20.28
C GLY A 615 -14.80 -30.15 20.74
N ASP A 616 -15.82 -30.99 20.52
CA ASP A 616 -15.83 -32.41 20.88
C ASP A 616 -14.89 -33.30 20.03
N GLY A 617 -14.22 -32.70 19.03
CA GLY A 617 -13.41 -33.41 18.04
C GLY A 617 -14.17 -33.80 16.78
N ASN A 618 -15.43 -33.39 16.62
CA ASN A 618 -16.25 -33.64 15.42
C ASN A 618 -16.65 -32.34 14.71
N GLU A 619 -17.17 -31.33 15.42
CA GLU A 619 -17.66 -30.07 14.82
C GLU A 619 -16.88 -28.81 15.26
N SER A 620 -16.85 -27.76 14.43
CA SER A 620 -16.38 -26.43 14.88
C SER A 620 -17.45 -25.72 15.73
N HIS A 621 -17.15 -25.56 17.02
CA HIS A 621 -17.98 -24.76 17.94
C HIS A 621 -17.84 -23.25 17.68
N THR A 622 -16.65 -22.77 17.30
CA THR A 622 -16.44 -21.39 16.85
C THR A 622 -16.98 -21.26 15.42
N LYS A 623 -18.20 -20.71 15.29
CA LYS A 623 -18.87 -20.42 14.00
C LYS A 623 -18.81 -18.93 13.62
N ASP A 624 -18.67 -18.07 14.62
CA ASP A 624 -18.43 -16.63 14.48
C ASP A 624 -17.09 -16.26 15.12
N VAL A 625 -16.57 -15.07 14.78
CA VAL A 625 -15.34 -14.56 15.41
C VAL A 625 -15.66 -14.01 16.80
N HIS A 626 -15.04 -14.60 17.82
CA HIS A 626 -15.19 -14.17 19.21
C HIS A 626 -13.95 -13.39 19.67
N VAL A 627 -14.19 -12.24 20.33
CA VAL A 627 -13.12 -11.42 20.92
C VAL A 627 -13.10 -11.65 22.42
N GLU A 628 -12.06 -12.33 22.90
CA GLU A 628 -11.83 -12.51 24.34
C GLU A 628 -10.82 -11.49 24.84
N VAL A 629 -11.05 -10.93 26.02
CA VAL A 629 -10.14 -9.98 26.66
C VAL A 629 -9.46 -10.66 27.85
N ILE A 630 -8.14 -10.74 27.81
CA ILE A 630 -7.30 -11.36 28.84
C ILE A 630 -6.37 -10.29 29.41
N THR A 631 -6.26 -10.17 30.74
CA THR A 631 -5.36 -9.20 31.39
C THR A 631 -4.34 -9.93 32.27
N THR A 632 -3.05 -9.67 32.09
CA THR A 632 -1.96 -10.39 32.77
C THR A 632 -0.69 -9.54 32.87
N SER A 633 0.11 -9.71 33.93
CA SER A 633 1.46 -9.12 34.05
C SER A 633 2.50 -9.84 33.19
N LEU A 634 2.17 -11.02 32.64
CA LEU A 634 3.08 -12.02 32.06
C LEU A 634 4.03 -12.71 33.08
N PRO A 635 3.49 -13.27 34.20
CA PRO A 635 4.29 -13.93 35.22
C PRO A 635 4.97 -15.21 34.70
N ILE A 636 6.14 -15.53 35.26
CA ILE A 636 6.83 -16.81 35.01
C ILE A 636 6.30 -17.83 36.00
N TYR A 637 5.99 -19.04 35.52
CA TYR A 637 5.64 -20.15 36.38
C TYR A 637 6.85 -21.02 36.69
N LYS A 638 6.97 -21.48 37.93
CA LYS A 638 8.06 -22.33 38.43
C LYS A 638 7.53 -23.47 39.28
N LEU A 639 8.28 -24.56 39.29
CA LEU A 639 7.99 -25.77 40.07
C LEU A 639 8.84 -25.80 41.33
N TYR A 640 8.24 -26.19 42.43
CA TYR A 640 8.90 -26.36 43.72
C TYR A 640 8.70 -27.80 44.19
N ASP A 641 9.79 -28.44 44.57
CA ASP A 641 9.80 -29.76 45.18
C ASP A 641 9.48 -29.62 46.68
N LEU A 642 8.33 -30.14 47.12
CA LEU A 642 7.88 -30.04 48.51
C LEU A 642 8.68 -30.97 49.44
N ASP A 643 9.27 -32.04 48.90
CA ASP A 643 10.13 -32.97 49.66
C ASP A 643 11.55 -32.41 49.85
N ASP A 644 12.12 -31.73 48.83
CA ASP A 644 13.46 -31.11 48.89
C ASP A 644 13.41 -29.64 49.39
N ASP A 645 12.76 -29.40 50.56
CA ASP A 645 12.72 -28.11 51.27
C ASP A 645 12.27 -26.90 50.41
N ASN A 646 11.19 -27.07 49.64
CA ASN A 646 10.71 -26.06 48.68
C ASN A 646 11.79 -25.60 47.69
N ARG A 647 12.69 -26.49 47.26
CA ARG A 647 13.70 -26.13 46.28
C ARG A 647 13.08 -25.97 44.90
N LEU A 648 13.53 -24.94 44.19
CA LEU A 648 13.20 -24.72 42.78
C LEU A 648 13.60 -25.94 41.95
N PHE A 649 12.60 -26.63 41.41
CA PHE A 649 12.78 -27.77 40.54
C PHE A 649 13.15 -27.31 39.13
N ASP A 650 14.41 -27.56 38.77
CA ASP A 650 14.97 -27.24 37.47
C ASP A 650 14.71 -28.36 36.46
N ALA A 651 13.66 -28.17 35.65
CA ALA A 651 13.24 -29.13 34.63
C ALA A 651 14.31 -29.42 33.56
N THR A 652 15.34 -28.57 33.40
CA THR A 652 16.46 -28.84 32.47
C THR A 652 17.34 -30.01 32.94
N ARG A 653 17.22 -30.43 34.20
CA ARG A 653 17.91 -31.60 34.76
C ARG A 653 17.34 -32.94 34.31
N LEU A 654 16.17 -32.95 33.66
CA LEU A 654 15.51 -34.15 33.16
C LEU A 654 16.14 -34.59 31.83
N LYS A 655 17.17 -35.44 31.94
CA LYS A 655 18.02 -35.86 30.80
C LYS A 655 17.39 -36.90 29.85
N ASP A 656 16.35 -37.60 30.28
CA ASP A 656 15.73 -38.68 29.50
C ASP A 656 14.25 -38.93 29.87
N GLU A 657 13.57 -39.70 29.01
CA GLU A 657 12.14 -40.00 29.11
C GLU A 657 11.80 -40.80 30.37
N ARG A 658 12.71 -41.65 30.84
CA ARG A 658 12.48 -42.46 32.03
C ARG A 658 12.56 -41.61 33.29
N SER A 659 13.44 -40.61 33.29
CA SER A 659 13.55 -39.58 34.31
C SER A 659 12.32 -38.68 34.32
N PHE A 660 11.83 -38.26 33.15
CA PHE A 660 10.58 -37.48 33.05
C PHE A 660 9.34 -38.28 33.47
N LYS A 661 9.19 -39.54 33.04
CA LYS A 661 8.07 -40.39 33.44
C LYS A 661 8.11 -40.74 34.94
N LYS A 662 9.31 -40.93 35.52
CA LYS A 662 9.47 -41.06 36.98
C LYS A 662 9.15 -39.76 37.73
N PHE A 663 9.40 -38.61 37.10
CA PHE A 663 9.11 -37.30 37.66
C PHE A 663 7.60 -36.99 37.62
N LEU A 664 6.91 -37.21 36.49
CA LEU A 664 5.45 -37.16 36.43
C LEU A 664 4.79 -38.19 37.38
N ALA A 665 5.38 -39.37 37.55
CA ALA A 665 4.91 -40.34 38.54
C ALA A 665 5.15 -39.91 40.02
N ARG A 666 5.80 -38.76 40.25
CA ARG A 666 5.98 -38.08 41.54
C ARG A 666 5.14 -36.79 41.66
N ASP A 667 4.12 -36.58 40.80
CA ASP A 667 3.25 -35.40 40.81
C ASP A 667 2.51 -35.11 42.15
N VAL A 668 2.69 -35.95 43.17
CA VAL A 668 2.07 -35.82 44.50
C VAL A 668 2.68 -34.67 45.31
N ASP A 669 3.95 -34.33 45.08
CA ASP A 669 4.76 -33.46 45.96
C ASP A 669 5.36 -32.24 45.22
N LEU A 670 4.74 -31.81 44.11
CA LEU A 670 5.17 -30.64 43.34
C LEU A 670 4.17 -29.48 43.45
N GLU A 671 4.67 -28.29 43.83
CA GLU A 671 3.86 -27.07 43.83
C GLU A 671 4.21 -26.17 42.64
N LEU A 672 3.18 -25.72 41.92
CA LEU A 672 3.30 -24.74 40.84
C LEU A 672 3.03 -23.32 41.37
N ARG A 673 4.07 -22.48 41.42
CA ARG A 673 3.95 -21.08 41.83
C ARG A 673 4.18 -20.14 40.66
N SER A 674 3.47 -19.02 40.63
CA SER A 674 3.75 -17.88 39.75
C SER A 674 4.70 -16.89 40.45
N GLU A 675 5.79 -16.54 39.78
CA GLU A 675 6.62 -15.39 40.12
C GLU A 675 6.31 -14.24 39.15
N GLU A 676 6.06 -13.05 39.69
CA GLU A 676 6.03 -11.84 38.87
C GLU A 676 7.43 -11.51 38.37
N VAL A 677 7.54 -11.11 37.10
CA VAL A 677 8.82 -10.66 36.54
C VAL A 677 9.05 -9.21 37.01
N PRO A 678 10.17 -8.89 37.68
CA PRO A 678 10.40 -7.54 38.19
C PRO A 678 10.24 -6.47 37.09
N GLY A 679 9.38 -5.48 37.33
CA GLY A 679 9.05 -4.43 36.37
C GLY A 679 8.04 -4.80 35.28
N SER A 680 7.42 -5.99 35.30
CA SER A 680 6.39 -6.33 34.32
C SER A 680 5.06 -5.63 34.62
N SER A 681 4.72 -4.62 33.82
CA SER A 681 3.39 -4.00 33.89
C SER A 681 2.29 -5.01 33.49
N LEU A 682 1.07 -4.82 34.01
CA LEU A 682 -0.13 -5.43 33.45
C LEU A 682 -0.23 -5.11 31.94
N LYS A 683 -0.81 -6.05 31.19
CA LYS A 683 -1.04 -5.98 29.75
C LYS A 683 -2.41 -6.58 29.44
N ARG A 684 -3.15 -5.98 28.51
CA ARG A 684 -4.45 -6.44 28.05
C ARG A 684 -4.28 -7.04 26.66
N PHE A 685 -4.76 -8.25 26.44
CA PHE A 685 -4.75 -8.92 25.15
C PHE A 685 -6.19 -9.08 24.68
N GLN A 686 -6.50 -8.59 23.48
CA GLN A 686 -7.76 -8.90 22.78
C GLN A 686 -7.45 -10.01 21.78
N ILE A 687 -7.89 -11.23 22.09
CA ILE A 687 -7.65 -12.40 21.24
C ILE A 687 -8.90 -12.68 20.42
N PHE A 688 -8.75 -12.67 19.10
CA PHE A 688 -9.80 -12.90 18.11
C PHE A 688 -9.77 -14.38 17.71
N ASP A 689 -10.58 -15.21 18.36
CA ASP A 689 -10.77 -16.62 18.00
C ASP A 689 -11.65 -16.70 16.76
N THR A 690 -11.09 -17.19 15.64
CA THR A 690 -11.83 -17.30 14.38
C THR A 690 -12.44 -18.68 14.18
N PRO A 691 -13.42 -18.84 13.28
CA PRO A 691 -13.83 -20.15 12.82
C PRO A 691 -12.66 -20.97 12.26
N GLY A 692 -12.81 -22.30 12.27
CA GLY A 692 -11.86 -23.20 11.62
C GLY A 692 -12.05 -23.25 10.11
N LEU A 693 -10.94 -23.36 9.37
CA LEU A 693 -10.97 -23.70 7.94
C LEU A 693 -10.79 -25.20 7.71
N ASN A 694 -11.26 -25.70 6.58
CA ASN A 694 -11.54 -27.12 6.30
C ASN A 694 -12.65 -27.74 7.19
N ASP A 695 -13.65 -26.98 7.65
CA ASP A 695 -14.89 -27.64 8.10
C ASP A 695 -15.62 -28.22 6.87
N THR A 696 -16.29 -29.36 7.04
CA THR A 696 -16.50 -30.36 5.97
C THR A 696 -17.52 -29.98 4.89
N HIS A 697 -17.93 -28.71 4.80
CA HIS A 697 -19.02 -28.23 3.96
C HIS A 697 -18.63 -27.18 2.91
N GLY A 698 -17.42 -26.62 2.97
CA GLY A 698 -16.88 -25.71 1.95
C GLY A 698 -17.10 -24.22 2.22
N ASP A 699 -17.55 -23.87 3.43
CA ASP A 699 -17.85 -22.49 3.85
C ASP A 699 -16.60 -21.68 4.26
N ASP A 700 -15.40 -22.14 3.90
CA ASP A 700 -14.11 -21.51 4.25
C ASP A 700 -14.04 -20.02 3.86
N ILE A 701 -14.72 -19.63 2.78
CA ILE A 701 -14.76 -18.24 2.30
C ILE A 701 -15.62 -17.36 3.22
N GLU A 702 -16.68 -17.91 3.82
CA GLU A 702 -17.51 -17.22 4.81
C GLU A 702 -16.81 -17.15 6.16
N ASN A 703 -16.11 -18.21 6.53
CA ASN A 703 -15.23 -18.25 7.71
C ASN A 703 -14.08 -17.23 7.58
N ILE A 704 -13.55 -16.99 6.38
CA ILE A 704 -12.60 -15.90 6.10
C ILE A 704 -13.31 -14.54 6.14
N ALA A 705 -14.50 -14.42 5.54
CA ALA A 705 -15.24 -13.16 5.49
C ALA A 705 -15.72 -12.68 6.88
N SER A 706 -16.03 -13.58 7.82
CA SER A 706 -16.42 -13.21 9.19
C SER A 706 -15.27 -12.58 10.01
N ILE A 707 -14.02 -12.75 9.56
CA ILE A 707 -12.82 -12.14 10.18
C ILE A 707 -12.75 -10.64 9.94
N PHE A 708 -13.03 -10.16 8.73
CA PHE A 708 -12.84 -8.75 8.39
C PHE A 708 -13.74 -7.76 9.17
N PRO A 709 -15.02 -8.05 9.50
CA PRO A 709 -15.85 -7.20 10.36
C PRO A 709 -15.41 -7.15 11.82
N ALA A 710 -14.56 -8.08 12.27
CA ALA A 710 -13.91 -8.02 13.57
C ALA A 710 -12.60 -7.21 13.48
N LEU A 711 -11.78 -7.44 12.44
CA LEU A 711 -10.56 -6.67 12.18
C LEU A 711 -10.84 -5.19 11.86
N SER A 712 -11.97 -4.86 11.23
CA SER A 712 -12.34 -3.47 10.94
C SER A 712 -12.67 -2.64 12.20
N LYS A 713 -12.81 -3.28 13.36
CA LYS A 713 -13.04 -2.63 14.67
C LYS A 713 -11.75 -2.34 15.45
N ILE A 714 -10.58 -2.75 14.95
CA ILE A 714 -9.28 -2.48 15.58
C ILE A 714 -8.39 -1.63 14.69
N ASP A 715 -7.67 -0.69 15.31
CA ASP A 715 -6.77 0.23 14.59
C ASP A 715 -5.36 -0.36 14.38
N LYS A 716 -5.01 -1.39 15.16
CA LYS A 716 -3.66 -1.99 15.23
C LYS A 716 -3.74 -3.49 15.47
N LEU A 717 -3.15 -4.31 14.60
CA LEU A 717 -2.94 -5.74 14.84
C LEU A 717 -1.49 -5.97 15.28
N HIS A 718 -1.26 -6.80 16.32
CA HIS A 718 0.06 -6.96 16.94
C HIS A 718 0.68 -8.35 16.69
N LEU A 719 -0.15 -9.39 16.62
CA LEU A 719 0.30 -10.77 16.38
C LEU A 719 -0.78 -11.53 15.59
N ILE A 720 -0.34 -12.35 14.65
CA ILE A 720 -1.18 -13.39 14.04
C ILE A 720 -0.63 -14.73 14.51
N ILE A 721 -1.48 -15.54 15.13
CA ILE A 721 -1.16 -16.89 15.57
C ILE A 721 -1.75 -17.88 14.56
N LEU A 722 -0.93 -18.78 14.04
CA LEU A 722 -1.34 -19.90 13.20
C LEU A 722 -1.27 -21.20 14.03
N THR A 723 -2.39 -21.80 14.40
CA THR A 723 -2.42 -23.07 15.16
C THR A 723 -2.38 -24.28 14.23
N ASP A 724 -1.55 -25.26 14.58
CA ASP A 724 -1.29 -26.47 13.80
C ASP A 724 -1.24 -27.73 14.69
N LEU A 725 -1.85 -28.84 14.25
CA LEU A 725 -1.82 -30.11 14.98
C LEU A 725 -0.55 -30.89 14.64
N HIS A 726 0.37 -30.99 15.58
CA HIS A 726 1.63 -31.70 15.36
C HIS A 726 1.44 -33.17 14.93
N HIS A 727 0.47 -33.88 15.53
CA HIS A 727 0.30 -35.32 15.33
C HIS A 727 -0.46 -35.67 14.04
N VAL A 728 -1.18 -34.71 13.43
CA VAL A 728 -1.91 -34.94 12.17
C VAL A 728 -0.94 -34.85 10.99
N PRO A 729 -0.88 -35.84 10.07
CA PRO A 729 -0.08 -35.74 8.85
C PRO A 729 -0.48 -34.52 8.03
N TRP A 730 0.49 -33.77 7.50
CA TRP A 730 0.19 -32.48 6.90
C TRP A 730 -0.39 -32.62 5.50
N PHE A 731 -1.72 -32.64 5.42
CA PHE A 731 -2.45 -32.83 4.17
C PHE A 731 -2.35 -31.60 3.25
N GLN A 732 -2.52 -31.81 1.95
CA GLN A 732 -2.46 -30.73 0.96
C GLN A 732 -3.53 -29.64 1.21
N SER A 733 -4.68 -30.00 1.77
CA SER A 733 -5.73 -29.07 2.22
C SER A 733 -5.25 -28.13 3.32
N GLN A 734 -4.52 -28.64 4.33
CA GLN A 734 -3.95 -27.81 5.39
C GLN A 734 -2.86 -26.87 4.85
N LYS A 735 -2.01 -27.34 3.94
CA LYS A 735 -1.05 -26.46 3.24
C LYS A 735 -1.76 -25.36 2.44
N SER A 736 -2.85 -25.70 1.76
CA SER A 736 -3.70 -24.74 1.03
C SER A 736 -4.32 -23.70 1.96
N VAL A 737 -4.82 -24.11 3.13
CA VAL A 737 -5.37 -23.20 4.16
C VAL A 737 -4.31 -22.26 4.72
N PHE A 738 -3.12 -22.76 5.08
CA PHE A 738 -2.05 -21.87 5.56
C PHE A 738 -1.57 -20.93 4.45
N LYS A 739 -1.35 -21.44 3.24
CA LYS A 739 -1.02 -20.59 2.08
C LYS A 739 -2.10 -19.51 1.85
N THR A 740 -3.38 -19.86 1.99
CA THR A 740 -4.49 -18.91 1.92
C THR A 740 -4.33 -17.79 2.97
N TYR A 741 -4.04 -18.11 4.23
CA TYR A 741 -3.78 -17.07 5.24
C TYR A 741 -2.56 -16.20 4.92
N PHE A 742 -1.45 -16.78 4.46
CA PHE A 742 -0.24 -16.02 4.07
C PHE A 742 -0.47 -15.13 2.83
N ASP A 743 -1.29 -15.57 1.88
CA ASP A 743 -1.68 -14.80 0.70
C ASP A 743 -2.68 -13.68 1.06
N LEU A 744 -3.62 -13.93 1.98
CA LEU A 744 -4.66 -12.98 2.43
C LEU A 744 -4.07 -11.82 3.24
N PHE A 745 -3.03 -12.10 4.03
CA PHE A 745 -2.42 -11.18 4.99
C PHE A 745 -0.95 -10.88 4.61
N GLU A 746 -0.71 -10.55 3.35
CA GLU A 746 0.64 -10.34 2.78
C GLU A 746 1.46 -9.30 3.57
N ASP A 747 0.85 -8.15 3.92
CA ASP A 747 1.48 -7.09 4.72
C ASP A 747 1.77 -7.48 6.18
N PHE A 748 1.16 -8.58 6.66
CA PHE A 748 1.27 -9.08 8.03
C PHE A 748 2.12 -10.37 8.12
N LYS A 749 2.86 -10.72 7.07
CA LYS A 749 3.56 -12.01 6.87
C LYS A 749 4.56 -12.55 7.91
N GLY A 750 5.17 -11.85 8.88
CA GLY A 750 5.17 -10.46 9.34
C GLY A 750 4.96 -10.50 10.85
N LEU A 751 3.74 -10.18 11.27
CA LEU A 751 3.24 -10.44 12.62
C LEU A 751 3.06 -11.93 12.91
N MET A 752 3.03 -12.80 11.90
CA MET A 752 2.76 -14.23 12.06
C MET A 752 3.74 -15.00 12.96
N THR A 753 3.19 -15.96 13.71
CA THR A 753 3.86 -16.96 14.56
C THR A 753 3.05 -18.26 14.48
N VAL A 754 3.70 -19.42 14.31
CA VAL A 754 3.02 -20.73 14.31
C VAL A 754 3.07 -21.35 15.70
N ILE A 755 1.96 -21.93 16.13
CA ILE A 755 1.85 -22.68 17.37
C ILE A 755 1.44 -24.11 17.05
N HIS A 756 2.34 -25.05 17.34
CA HIS A 756 2.05 -26.47 17.24
C HIS A 756 1.37 -26.92 18.54
N THR A 757 0.06 -27.12 18.45
CA THR A 757 -0.82 -27.55 19.55
C THR A 757 -0.82 -29.08 19.69
N HIS A 758 -1.30 -29.57 20.83
CA HIS A 758 -1.30 -31.00 21.19
C HIS A 758 0.11 -31.60 21.00
N THR A 759 1.11 -30.93 21.57
CA THR A 759 2.50 -31.39 21.65
C THR A 759 2.82 -31.77 23.09
N PRO A 760 2.64 -33.06 23.47
CA PRO A 760 2.75 -33.49 24.85
C PRO A 760 4.06 -33.03 25.49
N ASN A 761 3.99 -32.45 26.68
CA ASN A 761 5.14 -31.78 27.30
C ASN A 761 6.40 -32.66 27.43
N TYR A 762 6.26 -33.97 27.62
CA TYR A 762 7.39 -34.93 27.62
C TYR A 762 8.20 -34.94 26.30
N GLN A 763 7.59 -34.54 25.19
CA GLN A 763 8.23 -34.49 23.86
C GLN A 763 9.10 -33.23 23.65
N ARG A 764 9.15 -32.31 24.62
CA ARG A 764 10.01 -31.12 24.57
C ARG A 764 11.41 -31.31 25.16
N LEU A 765 11.70 -32.45 25.81
CA LEU A 765 13.01 -32.65 26.44
C LEU A 765 14.13 -32.95 25.43
N PRO A 766 15.34 -32.40 25.63
CA PRO A 766 16.49 -32.66 24.76
C PRO A 766 16.79 -34.16 24.60
N GLY A 767 16.80 -34.63 23.35
CA GLY A 767 17.27 -35.97 22.99
C GLY A 767 16.24 -37.09 23.03
N ILE A 768 15.07 -36.90 23.65
CA ILE A 768 14.00 -37.94 23.66
C ILE A 768 13.45 -38.15 22.24
N ASN A 769 13.23 -37.05 21.50
CA ASN A 769 12.35 -37.10 20.33
C ASN A 769 12.96 -36.41 19.11
N LYS A 770 14.17 -36.82 18.70
CA LYS A 770 14.83 -36.35 17.47
C LYS A 770 13.92 -36.42 16.23
N ILE A 771 13.01 -37.39 16.18
CA ILE A 771 12.01 -37.54 15.09
C ILE A 771 10.97 -36.41 15.13
N PHE A 772 10.49 -36.05 16.32
CA PHE A 772 9.60 -34.90 16.51
C PHE A 772 10.31 -33.59 16.17
N ASP A 773 11.55 -33.40 16.65
CA ASP A 773 12.34 -32.20 16.35
C ASP A 773 12.56 -32.05 14.84
N ALA A 774 12.89 -33.15 14.14
CA ALA A 774 13.02 -33.17 12.69
C ALA A 774 11.69 -32.86 11.97
N LYS A 775 10.57 -33.44 12.40
CA LYS A 775 9.23 -33.12 11.87
C LYS A 775 8.85 -31.65 12.10
N LEU A 776 9.20 -31.08 13.25
CA LEU A 776 8.93 -29.68 13.54
C LEU A 776 9.82 -28.73 12.74
N ALA A 777 11.09 -29.10 12.53
CA ALA A 777 11.99 -28.37 11.65
C ALA A 777 11.52 -28.42 10.19
N GLU A 778 11.05 -29.58 9.71
CA GLU A 778 10.40 -29.70 8.40
C GLU A 778 9.14 -28.83 8.30
N ARG A 779 8.27 -28.85 9.33
CA ARG A 779 7.10 -27.98 9.37
C ARG A 779 7.47 -26.50 9.32
N SER A 780 8.42 -26.09 10.17
CA SER A 780 8.94 -24.71 10.22
C SER A 780 9.53 -24.27 8.88
N ARG A 781 10.29 -25.14 8.20
CA ARG A 781 10.85 -24.87 6.86
C ARG A 781 9.77 -24.69 5.80
N ILE A 782 8.71 -25.49 5.81
CA ILE A 782 7.58 -25.34 4.87
C ILE A 782 6.77 -24.08 5.20
N PHE A 783 6.50 -23.77 6.48
CA PHE A 783 5.87 -22.50 6.86
C PHE A 783 6.70 -21.30 6.38
N SER A 784 8.02 -21.37 6.53
CA SER A 784 8.93 -20.33 6.05
C SER A 784 8.95 -20.23 4.52
N GLY A 785 8.89 -21.37 3.82
CA GLY A 785 8.76 -21.45 2.36
C GLY A 785 7.43 -20.92 1.82
N ILE A 786 6.31 -21.09 2.56
CA ILE A 786 5.01 -20.49 2.21
C ILE A 786 5.02 -18.98 2.47
N ALA A 787 5.64 -18.54 3.57
CA ALA A 787 5.73 -17.12 3.93
C ALA A 787 6.74 -16.34 3.05
N GLY A 788 7.74 -17.02 2.49
CA GLY A 788 8.89 -16.42 1.81
C GLY A 788 9.98 -15.91 2.77
N ARG A 789 9.93 -16.30 4.05
CA ARG A 789 10.73 -15.76 5.17
C ARG A 789 10.56 -16.63 6.42
N ASP A 790 11.49 -16.59 7.35
CA ASP A 790 11.34 -17.37 8.59
C ASP A 790 10.12 -16.94 9.42
N VAL A 791 9.35 -17.94 9.84
CA VAL A 791 8.18 -17.79 10.70
C VAL A 791 8.50 -18.41 12.07
N PRO A 792 8.45 -17.62 13.18
CA PRO A 792 8.68 -18.17 14.51
C PRO A 792 7.71 -19.30 14.83
N THR A 793 8.21 -20.43 15.32
CA THR A 793 7.37 -21.57 15.72
C THR A 793 7.51 -21.84 17.23
N LYS A 794 6.38 -22.18 17.87
CA LYS A 794 6.29 -22.51 19.30
C LYS A 794 5.56 -23.84 19.48
N ARG A 795 5.91 -24.56 20.55
CA ARG A 795 5.27 -25.82 20.96
C ARG A 795 4.38 -25.54 22.15
N ILE A 796 3.16 -26.04 22.14
CA ILE A 796 2.27 -25.98 23.30
C ILE A 796 1.48 -27.27 23.47
N ASP A 797 1.24 -27.59 24.74
CA ASP A 797 0.33 -28.65 25.13
C ASP A 797 -0.96 -27.97 25.59
N CYS A 798 -1.99 -28.02 24.75
CA CYS A 798 -3.30 -27.37 25.01
C CYS A 798 -4.33 -28.36 25.56
N ASP A 799 -3.87 -29.39 26.27
CA ASP A 799 -4.77 -30.22 27.04
C ASP A 799 -5.21 -29.43 28.29
N VAL A 800 -6.51 -29.11 28.34
CA VAL A 800 -7.13 -28.32 29.40
C VAL A 800 -7.49 -29.16 30.63
N ASP A 801 -7.41 -30.49 30.51
CA ASP A 801 -7.70 -31.46 31.57
C ASP A 801 -6.41 -31.95 32.25
N GLU A 802 -5.26 -31.60 31.70
CA GLU A 802 -3.94 -31.90 32.23
C GLU A 802 -3.67 -31.10 33.52
N THR A 803 -3.79 -31.77 34.66
CA THR A 803 -3.67 -31.17 36.00
C THR A 803 -2.27 -31.28 36.61
N GLY A 804 -1.36 -32.03 35.98
CA GLY A 804 0.01 -32.23 36.47
C GLY A 804 0.76 -30.89 36.58
N PRO A 805 1.27 -30.51 37.78
CA PRO A 805 1.97 -29.23 38.00
C PRO A 805 3.05 -28.96 36.95
N ALA A 806 3.83 -29.99 36.60
CA ALA A 806 4.90 -29.91 35.62
C ALA A 806 4.41 -29.51 34.22
N ASN A 807 3.33 -30.13 33.76
CA ASN A 807 2.75 -29.88 32.44
C ASN A 807 2.10 -28.49 32.39
N LEU A 808 1.38 -28.11 33.45
CA LEU A 808 0.84 -26.76 33.63
C LEU A 808 1.94 -25.69 33.59
N CYS A 809 3.10 -25.92 34.23
CA CYS A 809 4.25 -25.02 34.17
C CYS A 809 4.78 -24.82 32.74
N MET A 810 4.98 -25.91 32.01
CA MET A 810 5.52 -25.89 30.64
C MET A 810 4.54 -25.30 29.62
N THR A 811 3.23 -25.48 29.82
CA THR A 811 2.19 -24.84 29.00
C THR A 811 2.07 -23.35 29.32
N ARG A 812 2.01 -22.98 30.61
CA ARG A 812 1.93 -21.57 31.04
C ARG A 812 3.12 -20.74 30.59
N ASN A 813 4.35 -21.26 30.70
CA ASN A 813 5.53 -20.56 30.21
C ASN A 813 5.57 -20.47 28.67
N ALA A 814 5.04 -21.45 27.93
CA ALA A 814 4.88 -21.31 26.49
C ALA A 814 3.89 -20.19 26.12
N ILE A 815 2.76 -20.10 26.84
CA ILE A 815 1.78 -19.01 26.67
C ILE A 815 2.42 -17.65 26.95
N ARG A 816 3.22 -17.54 28.02
CA ARG A 816 4.01 -16.34 28.32
C ARG A 816 4.84 -15.92 27.10
N GLU A 817 5.67 -16.81 26.58
CA GLU A 817 6.52 -16.53 25.42
C GLU A 817 5.73 -16.12 24.16
N ILE A 818 4.57 -16.75 23.93
CA ILE A 818 3.69 -16.46 22.79
C ILE A 818 3.07 -15.06 22.92
N LEU A 819 2.54 -14.70 24.10
CA LEU A 819 1.97 -13.38 24.36
C LEU A 819 3.06 -12.29 24.37
N GLU A 820 4.26 -12.61 24.86
CA GLU A 820 5.42 -11.72 24.87
C GLU A 820 5.83 -11.30 23.44
N ILE A 821 5.73 -12.20 22.44
CA ILE A 821 5.94 -11.84 21.02
C ILE A 821 4.99 -10.72 20.56
N ALA A 822 3.72 -10.73 20.97
CA ALA A 822 2.76 -9.68 20.63
C ALA A 822 3.10 -8.32 21.27
N THR A 823 3.91 -8.31 22.33
CA THR A 823 4.37 -7.08 23.00
C THR A 823 5.65 -6.49 22.40
N ILE A 824 6.43 -7.33 21.71
CA ILE A 824 7.72 -6.96 21.09
C ILE A 824 7.54 -6.52 19.64
N LYS A 825 6.68 -7.21 18.86
CA LYS A 825 6.48 -6.89 17.45
C LYS A 825 5.83 -5.51 17.27
N PRO A 826 6.29 -4.67 16.32
CA PRO A 826 5.59 -3.44 15.97
C PRO A 826 4.22 -3.78 15.39
N PRO A 827 3.13 -3.10 15.82
CA PRO A 827 1.80 -3.36 15.27
C PRO A 827 1.67 -2.83 13.85
N VAL A 828 0.95 -3.56 13.01
CA VAL A 828 0.50 -3.04 11.71
C VAL A 828 -0.78 -2.23 11.94
N THR A 829 -0.73 -0.94 11.59
CA THR A 829 -1.90 -0.04 11.62
C THR A 829 -2.89 -0.36 10.52
N LYS A 830 -4.18 -0.09 10.77
CA LYS A 830 -5.30 -0.35 9.88
C LYS A 830 -5.15 0.35 8.52
N GLY A 831 -4.62 -0.39 7.55
CA GLY A 831 -4.47 0.00 6.15
C GLY A 831 -4.93 -1.06 5.15
N MET A 832 -5.65 -2.11 5.60
CA MET A 832 -6.20 -3.15 4.71
C MET A 832 -7.32 -2.57 3.83
N SER A 833 -6.96 -1.87 2.78
CA SER A 833 -7.86 -1.47 1.71
C SER A 833 -8.10 -2.61 0.71
N LEU A 834 -7.18 -3.58 0.64
CA LEU A 834 -7.15 -4.65 -0.36
C LEU A 834 -6.92 -6.04 0.28
N VAL A 835 -7.53 -7.05 -0.34
CA VAL A 835 -7.41 -8.48 -0.01
C VAL A 835 -6.97 -9.22 -1.26
N ARG A 836 -5.96 -10.09 -1.18
CA ARG A 836 -5.55 -10.93 -2.32
C ARG A 836 -6.64 -11.94 -2.66
N LYS A 837 -6.94 -12.09 -3.95
CA LYS A 837 -8.00 -13.01 -4.40
C LYS A 837 -7.66 -14.47 -4.09
N LEU A 838 -8.65 -15.18 -3.56
CA LEU A 838 -8.57 -16.61 -3.30
C LEU A 838 -8.60 -17.41 -4.61
N PRO A 839 -8.00 -18.63 -4.68
CA PRO A 839 -7.99 -19.45 -5.90
C PRO A 839 -9.38 -19.72 -6.50
N VAL A 840 -10.40 -19.86 -5.66
CA VAL A 840 -11.82 -19.99 -6.04
C VAL A 840 -12.35 -18.73 -6.73
N MET A 841 -11.97 -17.53 -6.27
CA MET A 841 -12.33 -16.27 -6.91
C MET A 841 -11.66 -16.17 -8.28
N VAL A 842 -10.39 -16.56 -8.40
CA VAL A 842 -9.68 -16.63 -9.69
C VAL A 842 -10.32 -17.64 -10.65
N ALA A 843 -10.82 -18.78 -10.15
CA ALA A 843 -11.55 -19.76 -10.97
C ALA A 843 -12.91 -19.21 -11.47
N ILE A 844 -13.62 -18.46 -10.62
CA ILE A 844 -14.84 -17.73 -10.99
C ILE A 844 -14.53 -16.64 -12.02
N ASP A 845 -13.46 -15.87 -11.79
CA ASP A 845 -12.96 -14.83 -12.69
C ASP A 845 -12.65 -15.40 -14.08
N ASP A 846 -12.04 -16.59 -14.16
CA ASP A 846 -11.76 -17.31 -15.40
C ASP A 846 -13.02 -17.81 -16.12
N ILE A 847 -14.04 -18.28 -15.38
CA ILE A 847 -15.33 -18.68 -15.97
C ILE A 847 -16.05 -17.46 -16.52
N LEU A 848 -16.10 -16.36 -15.77
CA LEU A 848 -16.66 -15.09 -16.22
C LEU A 848 -15.89 -14.55 -17.45
N LYS A 849 -14.56 -14.56 -17.43
CA LYS A 849 -13.72 -14.18 -18.57
C LYS A 849 -14.04 -15.02 -19.81
N LYS A 850 -14.15 -16.34 -19.69
CA LYS A 850 -14.55 -17.25 -20.79
C LYS A 850 -15.97 -16.95 -21.29
N LYS A 851 -16.92 -16.74 -20.37
CA LYS A 851 -18.32 -16.42 -20.71
C LYS A 851 -18.44 -15.09 -21.45
N TYR A 852 -17.86 -14.02 -20.90
CA TYR A 852 -17.90 -12.69 -21.51
C TYR A 852 -17.12 -12.62 -22.81
N ASN A 853 -16.01 -13.34 -22.97
CA ASN A 853 -15.34 -13.48 -24.26
C ASN A 853 -16.27 -14.13 -25.31
N LYS A 854 -17.01 -15.18 -24.93
CA LYS A 854 -17.99 -15.84 -25.82
C LYS A 854 -19.21 -14.96 -26.14
N GLU A 855 -19.71 -14.18 -25.17
CA GLU A 855 -20.77 -13.20 -25.40
C GLU A 855 -20.30 -12.03 -26.28
N MET A 856 -19.08 -11.54 -26.05
CA MET A 856 -18.45 -10.51 -26.88
C MET A 856 -18.21 -11.01 -28.30
N GLU A 857 -17.85 -12.29 -28.50
CA GLU A 857 -17.81 -12.92 -29.83
C GLU A 857 -19.20 -13.08 -30.49
N SER A 858 -20.27 -13.26 -29.71
CA SER A 858 -21.64 -13.25 -30.20
C SER A 858 -22.09 -11.85 -30.64
N VAL A 859 -21.75 -10.83 -29.85
CA VAL A 859 -21.93 -9.41 -30.16
C VAL A 859 -21.14 -9.00 -31.41
N LEU A 860 -19.89 -9.44 -31.53
CA LEU A 860 -19.04 -9.30 -32.73
C LEU A 860 -19.70 -9.89 -33.99
N LYS A 861 -20.38 -11.04 -33.86
CA LYS A 861 -21.10 -11.69 -34.96
C LYS A 861 -22.37 -10.92 -35.35
N SER A 862 -23.07 -10.31 -34.39
CA SER A 862 -24.34 -9.58 -34.61
C SER A 862 -24.17 -8.13 -35.09
N CYS A 863 -22.99 -7.52 -34.89
CA CYS A 863 -22.63 -6.23 -35.49
C CYS A 863 -22.89 -6.23 -37.01
N LYS A 864 -23.72 -5.33 -37.54
CA LYS A 864 -24.08 -5.34 -38.97
C LYS A 864 -23.10 -4.60 -39.87
N SER A 865 -22.49 -3.52 -39.39
CA SER A 865 -21.53 -2.75 -40.19
C SER A 865 -20.15 -3.43 -40.21
N LYS A 866 -19.39 -3.24 -41.31
CA LYS A 866 -17.99 -3.68 -41.38
C LYS A 866 -17.11 -2.93 -40.36
N SER A 867 -17.41 -1.66 -40.08
CA SER A 867 -16.65 -0.83 -39.14
C SER A 867 -16.79 -1.30 -37.69
N ASP A 868 -17.98 -1.69 -37.24
CA ASP A 868 -18.20 -2.15 -35.85
C ASP A 868 -17.55 -3.52 -35.62
N LYS A 869 -17.66 -4.42 -36.63
CA LYS A 869 -16.94 -5.70 -36.63
C LYS A 869 -15.42 -5.53 -36.56
N LEU A 870 -14.88 -4.43 -37.09
CA LEU A 870 -13.44 -4.16 -37.09
C LEU A 870 -13.00 -3.48 -35.78
N ALA A 871 -13.80 -2.53 -35.26
CA ALA A 871 -13.60 -1.90 -33.97
C ALA A 871 -13.49 -2.94 -32.83
N CYS A 872 -14.46 -3.84 -32.75
CA CYS A 872 -14.46 -4.88 -31.71
C CYS A 872 -13.37 -5.95 -31.92
N LYS A 873 -12.84 -6.12 -33.15
CA LYS A 873 -11.66 -6.97 -33.40
C LYS A 873 -10.37 -6.32 -32.93
N ILE A 874 -10.20 -5.03 -33.19
CA ILE A 874 -9.10 -4.20 -32.66
C ILE A 874 -9.09 -4.28 -31.13
N GLN A 875 -10.24 -4.06 -30.49
CA GLN A 875 -10.35 -4.11 -29.03
C GLN A 875 -10.05 -5.51 -28.45
N LYS A 876 -10.34 -6.59 -29.18
CA LYS A 876 -9.92 -7.95 -28.79
C LYS A 876 -8.40 -8.10 -28.86
N LEU A 877 -7.78 -7.71 -29.97
CA LEU A 877 -6.32 -7.78 -30.16
C LEU A 877 -5.57 -6.94 -29.12
N GLU A 878 -6.04 -5.73 -28.79
CA GLU A 878 -5.47 -4.89 -27.72
C GLU A 878 -5.57 -5.55 -26.34
N SER A 879 -6.60 -6.35 -26.10
CA SER A 879 -6.74 -7.14 -24.87
C SER A 879 -5.80 -8.35 -24.85
N ASP A 880 -5.68 -9.05 -25.97
CA ASP A 880 -4.83 -10.24 -26.09
C ASP A 880 -3.34 -9.85 -25.98
N ILE A 881 -2.93 -8.71 -26.57
CA ILE A 881 -1.58 -8.14 -26.41
C ILE A 881 -1.27 -7.84 -24.94
N LYS A 882 -2.17 -7.16 -24.20
CA LYS A 882 -1.95 -6.86 -22.78
C LYS A 882 -1.84 -8.10 -21.89
N GLU A 883 -2.47 -9.20 -22.29
CA GLU A 883 -2.36 -10.48 -21.58
C GLU A 883 -0.99 -11.13 -21.78
N ASP A 884 -0.46 -11.11 -23.01
CA ASP A 884 0.88 -11.59 -23.31
C ASP A 884 1.98 -10.67 -22.76
N GLU A 885 1.82 -9.34 -22.82
CA GLU A 885 2.73 -8.37 -22.19
C GLU A 885 2.85 -8.62 -20.67
N LYS A 886 1.72 -8.84 -19.98
CA LYS A 886 1.73 -9.16 -18.55
C LYS A 886 2.36 -10.52 -18.27
N PHE A 887 2.06 -11.55 -19.08
CA PHE A 887 2.68 -12.86 -18.91
C PHE A 887 4.21 -12.76 -19.00
N LEU A 888 4.72 -12.03 -20.00
CA LEU A 888 6.15 -11.77 -20.16
C LEU A 888 6.69 -11.01 -18.93
N GLN A 889 6.04 -9.95 -18.48
CA GLN A 889 6.49 -9.20 -17.29
C GLN A 889 6.58 -10.08 -16.02
N ASP A 890 5.65 -11.02 -15.83
CA ASP A 890 5.60 -11.89 -14.64
C ASP A 890 6.60 -13.10 -14.70
N HIS A 891 6.98 -13.55 -15.90
CA HIS A 891 7.72 -14.82 -16.13
C HIS A 891 9.07 -14.67 -16.86
N ASP A 892 9.30 -13.58 -17.60
CA ASP A 892 10.53 -13.28 -18.33
C ASP A 892 11.51 -12.53 -17.42
N THR A 893 11.80 -13.15 -16.27
CA THR A 893 12.64 -12.60 -15.20
C THR A 893 13.67 -13.63 -14.73
N ASP A 894 14.79 -13.13 -14.21
CA ASP A 894 15.90 -13.97 -13.74
C ASP A 894 15.66 -14.57 -12.33
N GLU A 895 14.47 -14.36 -11.75
CA GLU A 895 14.09 -14.95 -10.48
C GLU A 895 14.13 -16.48 -10.53
N LEU A 896 14.84 -17.11 -9.59
CA LEU A 896 14.99 -18.56 -9.53
C LEU A 896 13.68 -19.26 -9.12
N ALA A 897 13.16 -20.10 -10.01
CA ALA A 897 12.00 -20.96 -9.80
C ALA A 897 12.42 -22.45 -9.74
N PRO A 898 11.85 -23.26 -8.82
CA PRO A 898 12.12 -24.69 -8.79
C PRO A 898 11.52 -25.38 -10.03
N ILE A 899 12.30 -26.26 -10.65
CA ILE A 899 11.88 -27.18 -11.72
C ILE A 899 11.82 -28.63 -11.26
N PHE A 900 12.58 -28.98 -10.22
CA PHE A 900 12.56 -30.31 -9.63
C PHE A 900 12.73 -30.18 -8.11
N GLU A 901 11.83 -30.82 -7.37
CA GLU A 901 11.95 -30.98 -5.92
C GLU A 901 11.76 -32.47 -5.62
N LYS A 902 12.78 -33.11 -5.02
CA LYS A 902 12.64 -34.50 -4.55
C LYS A 902 13.24 -34.67 -3.17
N ARG A 903 12.49 -35.34 -2.32
CA ARG A 903 12.87 -35.74 -0.96
C ARG A 903 13.14 -37.23 -0.96
N PHE A 904 14.31 -37.63 -0.48
CA PHE A 904 14.68 -39.02 -0.29
C PHE A 904 14.70 -39.32 1.20
N GLN A 905 13.83 -40.26 1.59
CA GLN A 905 13.79 -40.86 2.91
C GLN A 905 13.96 -42.37 2.71
N GLU A 906 15.21 -42.83 2.64
CA GLU A 906 15.54 -44.25 2.62
C GLU A 906 16.11 -44.67 3.98
N GLU A 907 15.52 -45.70 4.57
CA GLU A 907 16.13 -46.44 5.68
C GLU A 907 17.29 -47.29 5.12
N MET A 908 18.44 -46.65 4.93
CA MET A 908 19.62 -47.25 4.28
C MET A 908 20.13 -48.50 5.01
N GLY A 909 19.97 -49.66 4.38
CA GLY A 909 20.47 -50.94 4.89
C GLY A 909 22.00 -51.08 4.87
N PHE A 910 22.64 -50.80 6.01
CA PHE A 910 23.95 -51.25 6.54
C PHE A 910 25.24 -51.37 5.68
N PHE A 911 25.25 -51.38 4.34
CA PHE A 911 26.46 -51.69 3.55
C PHE A 911 26.75 -50.69 2.41
N GLY A 912 27.68 -49.77 2.65
CA GLY A 912 28.27 -48.88 1.63
C GLY A 912 28.89 -47.61 2.22
N TRP A 913 30.12 -47.25 1.81
CA TRP A 913 30.78 -45.98 2.20
C TRP A 913 30.45 -44.80 1.25
N PHE A 914 29.96 -45.12 0.06
CA PHE A 914 29.54 -44.19 -0.98
C PHE A 914 28.17 -44.65 -1.50
N GLN A 915 27.34 -43.68 -1.90
CA GLN A 915 26.08 -43.97 -2.57
C GLN A 915 25.84 -42.92 -3.63
N ASP A 916 25.73 -43.39 -4.87
CA ASP A 916 25.49 -42.56 -6.04
C ASP A 916 23.98 -42.42 -6.21
N LEU A 917 23.47 -41.20 -6.08
CA LEU A 917 22.05 -40.90 -6.22
C LEU A 917 21.79 -40.44 -7.67
N PHE A 918 21.21 -41.34 -8.45
CA PHE A 918 20.86 -41.08 -9.84
C PHE A 918 19.52 -40.34 -9.95
N GLY A 919 19.57 -39.10 -10.40
CA GLY A 919 18.40 -38.31 -10.73
C GLY A 919 18.10 -38.36 -12.23
N ARG A 920 16.82 -38.56 -12.58
CA ARG A 920 16.31 -38.35 -13.94
C ARG A 920 15.30 -37.22 -13.92
N ALA A 921 15.62 -36.12 -14.60
CA ALA A 921 14.64 -35.10 -14.97
C ALA A 921 14.19 -35.37 -16.41
N ASN A 922 12.87 -35.43 -16.66
CA ASN A 922 12.36 -35.53 -18.03
C ASN A 922 12.37 -34.12 -18.66
N ASN A 923 13.24 -33.91 -19.65
CA ASN A 923 13.27 -32.71 -20.48
C ASN A 923 12.15 -32.73 -21.54
N GLU A 924 10.90 -32.91 -21.13
CA GLU A 924 9.76 -32.91 -22.06
C GLU A 924 9.49 -31.51 -22.67
N HIS A 925 10.17 -30.45 -22.21
CA HIS A 925 9.92 -29.05 -22.60
C HIS A 925 11.17 -28.21 -22.97
N THR A 926 12.38 -28.79 -23.06
CA THR A 926 13.66 -28.03 -23.15
C THR A 926 14.65 -28.61 -24.17
N MET A 927 14.21 -28.91 -25.39
CA MET A 927 14.99 -29.72 -26.34
C MET A 927 16.13 -29.02 -27.10
N GLU A 928 16.29 -27.68 -27.03
CA GLU A 928 17.21 -26.94 -27.94
C GLU A 928 18.10 -25.85 -27.30
N LEU A 929 18.08 -25.65 -25.97
CA LEU A 929 18.99 -24.67 -25.32
C LEU A 929 20.25 -25.34 -24.75
N PRO A 930 21.46 -24.82 -25.02
CA PRO A 930 22.65 -25.18 -24.24
C PRO A 930 22.49 -24.64 -22.81
N PHE A 931 22.67 -25.51 -21.80
CA PHE A 931 22.45 -25.14 -20.40
C PHE A 931 23.48 -24.11 -19.91
N GLN A 932 23.00 -22.92 -19.55
CA GLN A 932 23.72 -22.01 -18.66
C GLN A 932 23.38 -22.35 -17.20
N GLU A 933 24.45 -22.44 -16.40
CA GLU A 933 24.54 -22.59 -14.93
C GLU A 933 23.25 -22.90 -14.15
N PHE A 934 23.13 -24.15 -13.67
CA PHE A 934 22.24 -24.49 -12.57
C PHE A 934 22.91 -24.21 -11.22
N THR A 935 22.26 -23.47 -10.33
CA THR A 935 22.64 -23.39 -8.91
C THR A 935 21.92 -24.43 -8.06
N ILE A 936 22.69 -25.30 -7.40
CA ILE A 936 22.21 -26.17 -6.32
C ILE A 936 22.31 -25.40 -5.01
N ASP A 937 21.31 -24.54 -4.74
CA ASP A 937 21.36 -23.55 -3.66
C ASP A 937 21.44 -24.15 -2.24
N GLU A 938 20.83 -25.32 -1.99
CA GLU A 938 20.73 -25.84 -0.62
C GLU A 938 20.67 -27.38 -0.58
N VAL A 939 21.69 -27.99 0.01
CA VAL A 939 21.66 -29.39 0.45
C VAL A 939 21.98 -29.41 1.94
N SER A 940 20.95 -29.30 2.78
CA SER A 940 21.13 -29.28 4.24
C SER A 940 21.42 -30.68 4.79
N VAL A 941 22.68 -31.10 4.69
CA VAL A 941 23.20 -32.30 5.36
C VAL A 941 24.29 -31.87 6.34
N ALA A 942 24.09 -32.15 7.62
CA ALA A 942 25.14 -31.93 8.61
C ALA A 942 26.36 -32.80 8.28
N SER A 943 27.51 -32.16 8.00
CA SER A 943 28.83 -32.78 7.86
C SER A 943 29.07 -33.77 6.68
N GLN A 944 28.75 -33.36 5.44
CA GLN A 944 29.22 -34.08 4.24
C GLN A 944 29.77 -33.13 3.15
N SER A 945 30.77 -33.60 2.40
CA SER A 945 31.23 -32.95 1.16
C SER A 945 30.52 -33.58 -0.04
N ILE A 946 29.95 -32.76 -0.92
CA ILE A 946 29.25 -33.20 -2.13
C ILE A 946 30.19 -33.05 -3.33
N GLU A 947 30.34 -34.11 -4.13
CA GLU A 947 31.09 -34.07 -5.38
C GLU A 947 30.08 -34.35 -6.51
N VAL A 948 29.68 -33.31 -7.24
CA VAL A 948 28.86 -33.46 -8.46
C VAL A 948 29.79 -33.88 -9.59
N LYS A 949 29.50 -35.00 -10.26
CA LYS A 949 30.26 -35.45 -11.42
C LYS A 949 29.44 -35.37 -12.70
N GLU A 950 30.18 -35.18 -13.79
CA GLU A 950 29.78 -34.78 -15.15
C GLU A 950 28.38 -35.18 -15.63
N GLU A 951 27.78 -34.28 -16.43
CA GLU A 951 26.65 -34.62 -17.28
C GLU A 951 27.02 -35.71 -18.29
N TYR A 952 26.23 -36.79 -18.32
CA TYR A 952 26.19 -37.73 -19.44
C TYR A 952 24.79 -37.66 -20.06
N GLY A 953 24.67 -36.91 -21.16
CA GLY A 953 23.42 -36.67 -21.88
C GLY A 953 23.49 -37.13 -23.34
N GLY A 954 22.51 -37.96 -23.73
CA GLY A 954 22.19 -38.23 -25.13
C GLY A 954 20.91 -37.50 -25.53
N GLN A 955 20.59 -37.43 -26.82
CA GLN A 955 19.38 -36.73 -27.30
C GLN A 955 18.11 -37.16 -26.54
N GLY A 956 17.52 -36.22 -25.78
CA GLY A 956 16.25 -36.37 -25.08
C GLY A 956 16.32 -36.61 -23.56
N PHE A 957 17.46 -37.00 -22.98
CA PHE A 957 17.59 -37.19 -21.53
C PHE A 957 18.99 -36.83 -21.02
N ASN A 958 19.06 -35.93 -20.05
CA ASN A 958 20.28 -35.68 -19.27
C ASN A 958 20.16 -36.41 -17.92
N PHE A 959 21.20 -37.18 -17.59
CA PHE A 959 21.36 -37.79 -16.28
C PHE A 959 22.30 -36.93 -15.44
N TRP A 960 21.96 -36.75 -14.17
CA TRP A 960 22.84 -36.11 -13.19
C TRP A 960 23.18 -37.09 -12.07
N GLU A 961 24.48 -37.20 -11.78
CA GLU A 961 25.02 -38.03 -10.70
C GLU A 961 25.52 -37.11 -9.58
N VAL A 962 24.83 -37.15 -8.43
CA VAL A 962 25.32 -36.50 -7.21
C VAL A 962 25.90 -37.57 -6.30
N ARG A 963 27.23 -37.55 -6.13
CA ARG A 963 27.95 -38.50 -5.27
C ARG A 963 28.07 -37.93 -3.86
N PHE A 964 27.42 -38.59 -2.91
CA PHE A 964 27.45 -38.22 -1.50
C PHE A 964 28.60 -38.95 -0.79
N LYS A 965 29.57 -38.18 -0.28
CA LYS A 965 30.71 -38.72 0.48
C LYS A 965 30.43 -38.67 1.98
N ARG A 966 30.13 -39.83 2.56
CA ARG A 966 29.64 -39.97 3.92
C ARG A 966 30.79 -40.22 4.92
N HIS A 967 30.84 -39.43 5.99
CA HIS A 967 31.84 -39.62 7.06
C HIS A 967 31.31 -40.37 8.30
N ARG A 968 29.98 -40.50 8.52
CA ARG A 968 29.37 -41.24 9.65
C ARG A 968 28.02 -41.88 9.34
N TYR A 969 27.67 -42.91 10.12
CA TYR A 969 26.44 -43.71 10.02
C TYR A 969 25.23 -43.07 10.73
N GLU A 970 24.69 -41.97 10.20
CA GLU A 970 23.41 -41.38 10.67
C GLU A 970 22.38 -41.33 9.54
N SER A 971 21.10 -41.59 9.83
CA SER A 971 20.00 -41.55 8.86
C SER A 971 19.79 -40.13 8.34
N GLY A 972 20.13 -39.90 7.07
CA GLY A 972 20.01 -38.60 6.41
C GLY A 972 18.72 -38.48 5.61
N TYR A 973 18.00 -37.37 5.79
CA TYR A 973 17.00 -36.91 4.84
C TYR A 973 17.70 -36.06 3.79
N TYR A 974 17.57 -36.42 2.51
CA TYR A 974 18.12 -35.62 1.42
C TYR A 974 17.00 -34.87 0.72
N HIS A 975 17.11 -33.55 0.65
CA HIS A 975 16.22 -32.69 -0.12
C HIS A 975 17.03 -32.09 -1.25
N ILE A 976 16.64 -32.39 -2.49
CA ILE A 976 17.28 -31.86 -3.69
C ILE A 976 16.27 -30.95 -4.38
N ILE A 977 16.60 -29.66 -4.46
CA ILE A 977 15.86 -28.66 -5.24
C ILE A 977 16.77 -28.22 -6.39
N LEU A 978 16.33 -28.44 -7.63
CA LEU A 978 16.94 -27.81 -8.80
C LEU A 978 16.10 -26.58 -9.16
N LYS A 979 16.76 -25.43 -9.21
CA LYS A 979 16.18 -24.15 -9.66
C LYS A 979 16.81 -23.75 -10.98
N VAL A 980 16.05 -22.99 -11.77
CA VAL A 980 16.51 -22.18 -12.92
C VAL A 980 15.76 -20.86 -12.87
N SER A 981 16.19 -19.84 -13.61
CA SER A 981 15.38 -18.62 -13.73
C SER A 981 13.98 -18.92 -14.30
N LYS A 982 12.98 -18.10 -13.96
CA LYS A 982 11.66 -18.14 -14.60
C LYS A 982 11.79 -17.99 -16.13
N SER A 983 12.69 -17.10 -16.59
CA SER A 983 13.01 -16.90 -18.00
C SER A 983 13.46 -18.20 -18.70
N THR A 984 14.30 -19.03 -18.06
CA THR A 984 14.68 -20.35 -18.58
C THR A 984 13.54 -21.37 -18.45
N LYS A 985 12.86 -21.43 -17.29
CA LYS A 985 11.76 -22.38 -17.02
C LYS A 985 10.61 -22.24 -18.03
N HIS A 986 10.29 -21.00 -18.40
CA HIS A 986 9.20 -20.68 -19.31
C HIS A 986 9.67 -20.34 -20.72
N HIS A 987 10.96 -20.56 -21.06
CA HIS A 987 11.58 -20.07 -22.30
C HIS A 987 10.77 -20.37 -23.57
N VAL A 988 10.30 -21.62 -23.75
CA VAL A 988 9.52 -22.01 -24.93
C VAL A 988 8.17 -21.26 -25.01
N GLU A 989 7.53 -21.01 -23.87
CA GLU A 989 6.27 -20.25 -23.81
C GLU A 989 6.52 -18.73 -23.94
N ILE A 990 7.64 -18.22 -23.42
CA ILE A 990 8.10 -16.84 -23.61
C ILE A 990 8.40 -16.57 -25.08
N VAL A 991 9.17 -17.44 -25.75
CA VAL A 991 9.44 -17.32 -27.20
C VAL A 991 8.15 -17.44 -28.00
N ARG A 992 7.29 -18.41 -27.69
CA ARG A 992 5.97 -18.56 -28.32
C ARG A 992 5.11 -17.30 -28.17
N ARG A 993 5.04 -16.71 -26.97
CA ARG A 993 4.24 -15.52 -26.69
C ARG A 993 4.86 -14.24 -27.23
N ARG A 994 6.19 -14.11 -27.29
CA ARG A 994 6.86 -13.01 -28.00
C ARG A 994 6.50 -13.04 -29.50
N LEU A 995 6.62 -14.20 -30.15
CA LEU A 995 6.23 -14.38 -31.55
C LEU A 995 4.72 -14.15 -31.78
N HIS A 996 3.87 -14.65 -30.88
CA HIS A 996 2.42 -14.40 -30.94
C HIS A 996 2.08 -12.93 -30.72
N LEU A 997 2.76 -12.24 -29.82
CA LEU A 997 2.58 -10.82 -29.54
C LEU A 997 3.08 -9.92 -30.69
N GLU A 998 4.10 -10.35 -31.43
CA GLU A 998 4.50 -9.74 -32.71
C GLU A 998 3.40 -9.91 -33.77
N ASP A 999 2.88 -11.13 -33.98
CA ASP A 999 1.77 -11.42 -34.91
C ASP A 999 0.46 -10.68 -34.53
N LEU A 1000 0.15 -10.59 -33.22
CA LEU A 1000 -0.98 -9.81 -32.70
C LEU A 1000 -0.79 -8.31 -32.95
N ARG A 1001 0.41 -7.76 -32.77
CA ARG A 1001 0.72 -6.34 -33.03
C ARG A 1001 0.67 -6.02 -34.53
N GLU A 1002 1.19 -6.89 -35.39
CA GLU A 1002 1.10 -6.74 -36.85
C GLU A 1002 -0.36 -6.85 -37.32
N THR A 1003 -1.10 -7.85 -36.82
CA THR A 1003 -2.53 -8.01 -37.08
C THR A 1003 -3.34 -6.79 -36.58
N LEU A 1004 -3.02 -6.24 -35.41
CA LEU A 1004 -3.63 -5.03 -34.86
C LEU A 1004 -3.36 -3.83 -35.77
N LYS A 1005 -2.12 -3.67 -36.23
CA LYS A 1005 -1.73 -2.62 -37.19
C LYS A 1005 -2.53 -2.73 -38.49
N GLU A 1006 -2.60 -3.90 -39.11
CA GLU A 1006 -3.44 -4.12 -40.30
C GLU A 1006 -4.90 -3.75 -40.05
N LYS A 1007 -5.47 -4.11 -38.88
CA LYS A 1007 -6.89 -3.86 -38.61
C LYS A 1007 -7.12 -2.37 -38.40
N TRP A 1008 -6.19 -1.66 -37.76
CA TRP A 1008 -6.21 -0.20 -37.65
C TRP A 1008 -6.10 0.48 -39.01
N GLU A 1009 -5.20 0.04 -39.89
CA GLU A 1009 -5.09 0.53 -41.27
C GLU A 1009 -6.40 0.30 -42.04
N LYS A 1010 -6.96 -0.92 -42.03
CA LYS A 1010 -8.26 -1.24 -42.64
C LYS A 1010 -9.42 -0.46 -41.99
N MET A 1011 -9.29 -0.01 -40.74
CA MET A 1011 -10.29 0.84 -40.07
C MET A 1011 -10.13 2.32 -40.41
N ARG A 1012 -8.90 2.79 -40.65
CA ARG A 1012 -8.60 4.10 -41.23
C ARG A 1012 -9.16 4.19 -42.66
N GLU A 1013 -8.89 3.18 -43.51
CA GLU A 1013 -9.46 3.05 -44.85
C GLU A 1013 -11.00 3.12 -44.85
N LEU A 1014 -11.65 2.27 -44.03
CA LEU A 1014 -13.12 2.25 -43.91
C LEU A 1014 -13.73 3.55 -43.37
N LYS A 1015 -12.93 4.41 -42.72
CA LYS A 1015 -13.34 5.73 -42.24
C LYS A 1015 -12.86 6.89 -43.12
N GLY A 1016 -12.07 6.62 -44.17
CA GLY A 1016 -11.47 7.66 -45.02
C GLY A 1016 -10.40 8.51 -44.33
N ILE A 1017 -9.70 7.96 -43.33
CA ILE A 1017 -8.66 8.68 -42.57
C ILE A 1017 -7.28 8.35 -43.16
N THR A 1018 -6.53 9.35 -43.62
CA THR A 1018 -5.13 9.19 -44.07
C THR A 1018 -4.14 9.51 -42.96
N GLU A 1019 -2.92 8.96 -43.03
CA GLU A 1019 -2.09 8.62 -41.86
C GLU A 1019 -1.43 9.77 -41.08
N SER A 1020 -1.67 11.04 -41.43
CA SER A 1020 -0.77 12.14 -41.03
C SER A 1020 -1.16 12.93 -39.76
N GLY A 1021 -2.27 12.59 -39.10
CA GLY A 1021 -2.70 13.21 -37.83
C GLY A 1021 -3.46 12.24 -36.92
N ALA A 1022 -2.77 11.75 -35.88
CA ALA A 1022 -3.34 10.85 -34.87
C ALA A 1022 -3.03 11.36 -33.46
N THR A 1023 -4.02 11.98 -32.81
CA THR A 1023 -4.03 12.28 -31.37
C THR A 1023 -5.16 11.48 -30.72
N ASP A 1024 -4.86 10.82 -29.60
CA ASP A 1024 -5.73 9.83 -28.93
C ASP A 1024 -7.04 10.41 -28.37
N THR A 1025 -8.01 10.65 -29.27
CA THR A 1025 -9.34 11.15 -28.91
C THR A 1025 -10.36 10.01 -29.02
N PRO A 1026 -11.04 9.60 -27.92
CA PRO A 1026 -11.94 8.46 -27.94
C PRO A 1026 -13.17 8.72 -28.83
N VAL A 1027 -13.38 7.82 -29.80
CA VAL A 1027 -14.40 7.94 -30.85
C VAL A 1027 -15.82 7.86 -30.27
N LYS A 1028 -16.56 8.97 -30.26
CA LYS A 1028 -18.01 8.97 -30.01
C LYS A 1028 -18.78 8.59 -31.28
N CYS A 1029 -19.52 7.48 -31.26
CA CYS A 1029 -20.33 7.00 -32.39
C CYS A 1029 -21.84 7.21 -32.11
N CYS A 1030 -22.54 7.92 -32.99
CA CYS A 1030 -23.87 8.48 -32.75
C CYS A 1030 -25.06 7.59 -33.19
N SER A 1031 -25.05 6.28 -32.88
CA SER A 1031 -26.23 5.42 -33.11
C SER A 1031 -26.74 4.78 -31.81
N CYS A 1032 -28.06 4.88 -31.58
CA CYS A 1032 -28.68 4.53 -30.30
C CYS A 1032 -28.59 3.02 -30.00
N SER A 1033 -28.59 2.16 -31.03
CA SER A 1033 -28.36 0.72 -30.89
C SER A 1033 -26.90 0.38 -30.54
N PHE A 1034 -25.93 1.14 -31.07
CA PHE A 1034 -24.53 0.97 -30.69
C PHE A 1034 -24.27 1.47 -29.26
N ALA A 1035 -24.94 2.54 -28.81
CA ALA A 1035 -24.83 3.01 -27.43
C ALA A 1035 -25.30 1.95 -26.40
N GLN A 1036 -26.39 1.23 -26.68
CA GLN A 1036 -26.83 0.10 -25.84
C GLN A 1036 -25.82 -1.06 -25.85
N LEU A 1037 -25.22 -1.35 -27.00
CA LEU A 1037 -24.17 -2.36 -27.16
C LEU A 1037 -22.88 -1.96 -26.40
N LEU A 1038 -22.50 -0.69 -26.51
CA LEU A 1038 -21.33 -0.10 -25.86
C LEU A 1038 -21.51 -0.06 -24.34
N ASN A 1039 -22.72 0.25 -23.84
CA ASN A 1039 -23.02 0.18 -22.40
C ASN A 1039 -22.89 -1.25 -21.87
N LYS A 1040 -23.32 -2.28 -22.63
CA LYS A 1040 -23.03 -3.68 -22.27
C LYS A 1040 -21.52 -3.96 -22.27
N ILE A 1041 -20.79 -3.54 -23.29
CA ILE A 1041 -19.32 -3.71 -23.38
C ILE A 1041 -18.59 -2.97 -22.24
N ILE A 1042 -19.04 -1.78 -21.82
CA ILE A 1042 -18.51 -1.04 -20.67
C ILE A 1042 -18.83 -1.74 -19.35
N GLY A 1043 -20.04 -2.30 -19.20
CA GLY A 1043 -20.39 -3.16 -18.08
C GLY A 1043 -19.47 -4.39 -17.99
N TYR A 1044 -19.38 -5.16 -19.07
CA TYR A 1044 -18.47 -6.30 -19.16
C TYR A 1044 -17.00 -5.90 -18.92
N ARG A 1045 -16.57 -4.71 -19.36
CA ARG A 1045 -15.22 -4.20 -19.09
C ARG A 1045 -14.99 -3.91 -17.61
N LYS A 1046 -15.93 -3.25 -16.91
CA LYS A 1046 -15.82 -3.06 -15.45
C LYS A 1046 -15.74 -4.39 -14.70
N ILE A 1047 -16.56 -5.35 -15.11
CA ILE A 1047 -16.50 -6.71 -14.55
C ILE A 1047 -15.13 -7.34 -14.85
N LEU A 1048 -14.63 -7.27 -16.09
CA LEU A 1048 -13.30 -7.78 -16.45
C LEU A 1048 -12.15 -7.08 -15.73
N ASP A 1049 -12.24 -5.77 -15.49
CA ASP A 1049 -11.21 -5.03 -14.76
C ASP A 1049 -11.21 -5.43 -13.26
N ILE A 1050 -12.39 -5.69 -12.67
CA ILE A 1050 -12.52 -6.33 -11.35
C ILE A 1050 -11.97 -7.77 -11.39
N THR A 1051 -12.28 -8.58 -12.41
CA THR A 1051 -11.80 -9.97 -12.48
C THR A 1051 -10.30 -10.08 -12.71
N ARG A 1052 -9.68 -9.13 -13.43
CA ARG A 1052 -8.23 -9.07 -13.71
C ARG A 1052 -7.36 -8.64 -12.53
N ALA A 1053 -7.93 -7.93 -11.55
CA ALA A 1053 -7.18 -7.52 -10.36
C ALA A 1053 -6.78 -8.74 -9.53
N THR A 1054 -5.52 -8.80 -9.09
CA THR A 1054 -5.01 -9.85 -8.16
C THR A 1054 -5.49 -9.62 -6.72
N THR A 1055 -5.98 -8.43 -6.43
CA THR A 1055 -6.57 -8.00 -5.16
C THR A 1055 -7.97 -7.42 -5.36
N ILE A 1056 -8.81 -7.50 -4.34
CA ILE A 1056 -10.14 -6.91 -4.28
C ILE A 1056 -10.26 -6.01 -3.03
N PRO A 1057 -11.03 -4.91 -3.05
CA PRO A 1057 -11.28 -4.15 -1.81
C PRO A 1057 -11.97 -5.00 -0.73
N VAL A 1058 -11.62 -4.81 0.54
CA VAL A 1058 -12.21 -5.55 1.68
C VAL A 1058 -13.74 -5.44 1.68
N ASP A 1059 -14.27 -4.23 1.47
CA ASP A 1059 -15.71 -4.00 1.49
C ASP A 1059 -16.44 -4.75 0.36
N LEU A 1060 -15.83 -4.82 -0.83
CA LEU A 1060 -16.39 -5.52 -1.99
C LEU A 1060 -16.30 -7.04 -1.81
N PHE A 1061 -15.22 -7.55 -1.21
CA PHE A 1061 -15.12 -8.96 -0.80
C PHE A 1061 -16.22 -9.34 0.22
N LEU A 1062 -16.45 -8.47 1.21
CA LEU A 1062 -17.50 -8.64 2.20
C LEU A 1062 -18.91 -8.58 1.59
N GLU A 1063 -19.12 -7.69 0.62
CA GLU A 1063 -20.38 -7.59 -0.11
C GLU A 1063 -20.67 -8.89 -0.88
N PHE A 1064 -19.71 -9.40 -1.66
CA PHE A 1064 -19.85 -10.63 -2.43
C PHE A 1064 -20.05 -11.86 -1.52
N SER A 1065 -19.33 -11.95 -0.39
CA SER A 1065 -19.55 -13.00 0.60
C SER A 1065 -20.96 -12.94 1.21
N LYS A 1066 -21.43 -11.76 1.64
CA LYS A 1066 -22.80 -11.57 2.19
C LYS A 1066 -23.89 -11.88 1.16
N ALA A 1067 -23.66 -11.55 -0.11
CA ALA A 1067 -24.54 -11.89 -1.21
C ALA A 1067 -24.59 -13.40 -1.52
N GLY A 1068 -23.75 -14.22 -0.87
CA GLY A 1068 -23.66 -15.65 -1.11
C GLY A 1068 -23.04 -15.99 -2.48
N VAL A 1069 -22.34 -15.06 -3.12
CA VAL A 1069 -21.68 -15.28 -4.42
C VAL A 1069 -20.77 -16.49 -4.39
N TYR A 1070 -20.10 -16.70 -3.25
CA TYR A 1070 -19.16 -17.79 -3.05
C TYR A 1070 -19.80 -19.05 -2.42
N ARG A 1071 -21.12 -19.09 -2.25
CA ARG A 1071 -21.83 -20.29 -1.77
C ARG A 1071 -22.02 -21.29 -2.91
N GLY A 1072 -21.68 -22.56 -2.65
CA GLY A 1072 -21.89 -23.68 -3.56
C GLY A 1072 -20.60 -24.44 -3.89
N ARG A 1073 -20.75 -25.69 -4.33
CA ARG A 1073 -19.61 -26.58 -4.67
C ARG A 1073 -19.13 -26.43 -6.12
N ASP A 1074 -19.81 -25.61 -6.90
CA ASP A 1074 -19.70 -25.50 -8.34
C ASP A 1074 -19.39 -24.05 -8.71
N THR A 1075 -18.24 -23.85 -9.37
CA THR A 1075 -17.72 -22.54 -9.75
C THR A 1075 -18.53 -21.88 -10.88
N GLU A 1076 -19.31 -22.63 -11.67
CA GLU A 1076 -20.25 -22.02 -12.62
C GLU A 1076 -21.45 -21.38 -11.90
N SER A 1077 -22.03 -22.04 -10.89
CA SER A 1077 -23.12 -21.46 -10.10
C SER A 1077 -22.65 -20.22 -9.33
N GLN A 1078 -21.45 -20.27 -8.73
CA GLN A 1078 -20.82 -19.11 -8.09
C GLN A 1078 -20.57 -17.97 -9.09
N ALA A 1079 -20.10 -18.28 -10.31
CA ALA A 1079 -19.91 -17.28 -11.37
C ALA A 1079 -21.23 -16.64 -11.80
N ARG A 1080 -22.32 -17.41 -11.95
CA ARG A 1080 -23.66 -16.87 -12.22
C ARG A 1080 -24.15 -15.98 -11.07
N ALA A 1081 -23.91 -16.35 -9.82
CA ALA A 1081 -24.26 -15.53 -8.66
C ALA A 1081 -23.47 -14.21 -8.63
N LEU A 1082 -22.15 -14.23 -8.94
CA LEU A 1082 -21.34 -13.00 -9.05
C LEU A 1082 -21.85 -12.10 -10.19
N GLU A 1083 -22.18 -12.68 -11.33
CA GLU A 1083 -22.74 -11.96 -12.48
C GLU A 1083 -24.12 -11.35 -12.17
N GLU A 1084 -25.02 -12.10 -11.53
CA GLU A 1084 -26.32 -11.58 -11.10
C GLU A 1084 -26.20 -10.48 -10.05
N HIS A 1085 -25.17 -10.51 -9.21
CA HIS A 1085 -24.90 -9.46 -8.22
C HIS A 1085 -24.29 -8.22 -8.87
N LEU A 1086 -23.27 -8.39 -9.73
CA LEU A 1086 -22.63 -7.29 -10.49
C LEU A 1086 -23.54 -6.62 -11.52
N ALA A 1087 -24.66 -7.25 -11.88
CA ALA A 1087 -25.68 -6.70 -12.78
C ALA A 1087 -26.78 -5.91 -12.04
N ARG A 1088 -26.82 -5.93 -10.71
CA ARG A 1088 -27.74 -5.15 -9.86
C ARG A 1088 -27.12 -3.82 -9.46
#